data_AF-A0A7M5V7Q5-F1
#
_entry.id   AF-A0A7M5V7Q5-F1
#
_cell.length_a   1.000
_cell.length_b   1.000
_cell.length_c   1.000
_cell.angle_alpha   90.00
_cell.angle_beta   90.00
_cell.angle_gamma   90.00
#
_symmetry.space_group_name_H-M   'P 1'
#
loop_
_entity.id
_entity.type
_entity.pdbx_description
1 polymer ?
#
loop_
_entity_poly.entity_id
_entity_poly.type
_entity_poly.pdbx_seq_one_letter_code
_entity_poly.pdbx_strand_id
1 'polypeptide(L)'
;MASSPHTTSYVSYQQHVIQSLHNKETHFTKHNIEKALGNVGHKDIEVAEKWLQSHRLDTTLDTESEREFILFLCPTGPFLSEVSKFYEESYSRCGSNSAHNLFPHVTLSSFFKVSDSALPYVLDILANCIENTTAQKPDRIRLSLQSCEGFIGIFLSEESSIWLQEILDEFVRRTDADLGVRVKPQTTQFHLTLAYNFDLIKTDDLSSLAKNIKLDAPVRWELNLYSRNIKFNGKQFQVVLHNYKAKKFDELDLIQHHYVIMDSESTNHKSWKKGRDFDTGKIGLFPENFTKKTAEWRLWTKNFSIPITHSKDRRHGNDNEKQNNKARRSLSMNLKRDKKDTNRASARSTGHRTLERSDSTRNQTQTWEPVVLASTAINPNVAGFVRQRSLDSLKSGNAAHEHKEKSTELVASHAASPSRSEMKEAHVVDTSTRNRRDSDKRASKRNERENTARLLKHVSNSATVQRPVGEIRRLFFIRHAERVDLTFGHDWFQVYIDDKGYHRRNLNLPRRIPTRRGGPKDFFMDGPISEIGTFQAKLIGEALRAKGVTFTQVFCSPSLRCIQTASSVLEGLMDTRLKIKVEPALFEWMAWCRNTLPKFMTVEELADYGFNVDRTYHQFYSLAQFNLYEKTDEYYYRTHSFVENVLRTATGNVLMFGHSATLDVGTRQLTGSPIRKTDDLVRVVQKVPFCGVCVAEESPQTHKWHLAQPPIPSLAHGQNSTFDWRILETTVNGPPYGKGK
;
A
#
# COMPACT_ATOMS: atom_id res chain seq x y z
N MET A 1 37.96 -23.77 -24.24
CA MET A 1 36.65 -23.09 -24.31
C MET A 1 35.65 -23.94 -23.54
N ALA A 2 35.08 -23.42 -22.44
CA ALA A 2 34.13 -24.17 -21.61
C ALA A 2 32.85 -23.35 -21.43
N SER A 3 31.72 -23.91 -21.85
CA SER A 3 30.40 -23.27 -21.81
C SER A 3 29.80 -23.29 -20.40
N SER A 4 29.10 -22.22 -20.04
CA SER A 4 28.41 -22.07 -18.75
C SER A 4 27.16 -22.97 -18.66
N PRO A 5 26.84 -23.58 -17.51
CA PRO A 5 25.78 -24.58 -17.41
C PRO A 5 24.37 -24.01 -17.19
N HIS A 6 23.56 -24.09 -18.25
CA HIS A 6 22.09 -24.23 -18.24
C HIS A 6 21.25 -23.23 -17.43
N THR A 7 20.84 -22.15 -18.09
CA THR A 7 19.58 -21.43 -17.80
C THR A 7 18.41 -22.31 -18.26
N THR A 8 17.45 -22.63 -17.39
CA THR A 8 16.20 -23.29 -17.82
C THR A 8 15.34 -22.28 -18.58
N SER A 9 14.96 -22.62 -19.81
CA SER A 9 14.16 -21.76 -20.68
C SER A 9 12.73 -21.59 -20.14
N TYR A 10 12.13 -20.43 -20.37
CA TYR A 10 10.75 -20.12 -20.00
C TYR A 10 9.75 -21.08 -20.64
N VAL A 11 10.04 -21.56 -21.86
CA VAL A 11 9.26 -22.62 -22.53
C VAL A 11 9.29 -23.92 -21.72
N SER A 12 10.46 -24.35 -21.22
CA SER A 12 10.58 -25.56 -20.40
C SER A 12 9.84 -25.42 -19.07
N TYR A 13 9.88 -24.24 -18.44
CA TYR A 13 9.09 -23.96 -17.24
C TYR A 13 7.58 -24.03 -17.52
N GLN A 14 7.10 -23.33 -18.56
CA GLN A 14 5.68 -23.32 -18.91
C GLN A 14 5.14 -24.72 -19.25
N GLN A 15 5.91 -25.53 -19.98
CA GLN A 15 5.53 -26.93 -20.27
C GLN A 15 5.35 -27.77 -18.99
N HIS A 16 6.26 -27.63 -18.02
CA HIS A 16 6.14 -28.30 -16.72
C HIS A 16 4.90 -27.83 -15.94
N VAL A 17 4.63 -26.51 -15.91
CA VAL A 17 3.46 -25.96 -15.21
C VAL A 17 2.14 -26.39 -15.88
N ILE A 18 2.07 -26.38 -17.22
CA ILE A 18 0.91 -26.87 -17.97
C ILE A 18 0.63 -28.34 -17.64
N GLN A 19 1.65 -29.20 -17.66
CA GLN A 19 1.48 -30.61 -17.34
C GLN A 19 1.01 -30.82 -15.88
N SER A 20 1.59 -30.07 -14.94
CA SER A 20 1.24 -30.14 -13.52
C SER A 20 -0.21 -29.72 -13.27
N LEU A 21 -0.65 -28.59 -13.85
CA LEU A 21 -2.02 -28.09 -13.70
C LEU A 21 -3.04 -28.97 -14.43
N HIS A 22 -2.74 -29.44 -15.65
CA HIS A 22 -3.66 -30.31 -16.39
C HIS A 22 -3.87 -31.67 -15.70
N ASN A 23 -2.85 -32.19 -14.99
CA ASN A 23 -2.95 -33.41 -14.18
C ASN A 23 -3.81 -33.22 -12.91
N LYS A 24 -3.80 -32.02 -12.30
CA LYS A 24 -4.61 -31.69 -11.13
C LYS A 24 -6.04 -31.31 -11.47
N GLU A 25 -6.20 -30.52 -12.53
CA GLU A 25 -7.42 -29.82 -12.90
C GLU A 25 -7.88 -30.22 -14.29
N THR A 26 -8.26 -31.50 -14.42
CA THR A 26 -8.61 -32.15 -15.70
C THR A 26 -9.79 -31.53 -16.44
N HIS A 27 -10.53 -30.62 -15.79
CA HIS A 27 -11.63 -29.86 -16.38
C HIS A 27 -11.17 -28.64 -17.19
N PHE A 28 -9.92 -28.20 -17.05
CA PHE A 28 -9.37 -27.07 -17.80
C PHE A 28 -8.47 -27.55 -18.95
N THR A 29 -8.70 -26.96 -20.12
CA THR A 29 -7.88 -27.18 -21.31
C THR A 29 -6.50 -26.54 -21.14
N LYS A 30 -5.53 -26.98 -21.96
CA LYS A 30 -4.22 -26.33 -22.08
C LYS A 30 -4.36 -24.82 -22.32
N HIS A 31 -5.32 -24.40 -23.17
CA HIS A 31 -5.57 -22.99 -23.47
C HIS A 31 -5.99 -22.19 -22.22
N ASN A 32 -6.88 -22.75 -21.38
CA ASN A 32 -7.28 -22.07 -20.14
C ASN A 32 -6.08 -21.90 -19.19
N ILE A 33 -5.21 -22.91 -19.10
CA ILE A 33 -4.00 -22.89 -18.26
C ILE A 33 -2.99 -21.84 -18.77
N GLU A 34 -2.73 -21.80 -20.07
CA GLU A 34 -1.86 -20.79 -20.69
C GLU A 34 -2.40 -19.37 -20.43
N LYS A 35 -3.71 -19.18 -20.60
CA LYS A 35 -4.41 -17.93 -20.29
C LYS A 35 -4.31 -17.56 -18.81
N ALA A 36 -4.39 -18.52 -17.89
CA ALA A 36 -4.20 -18.28 -16.46
C ALA A 36 -2.77 -17.79 -16.17
N LEU A 37 -1.75 -18.45 -16.73
CA LEU A 37 -0.35 -18.07 -16.57
C LEU A 37 -0.07 -16.65 -17.08
N GLY A 38 -0.62 -16.29 -18.25
CA GLY A 38 -0.53 -14.93 -18.81
C GLY A 38 -1.30 -13.86 -18.02
N ASN A 39 -2.32 -14.23 -17.23
CA ASN A 39 -3.03 -13.31 -16.32
C ASN A 39 -2.36 -13.15 -14.95
N VAL A 40 -1.64 -14.18 -14.46
CA VAL A 40 -0.91 -14.07 -13.19
C VAL A 40 0.54 -13.61 -13.34
N GLY A 41 1.05 -13.60 -14.58
CA GLY A 41 2.40 -13.15 -14.93
C GLY A 41 3.46 -14.22 -14.70
N HIS A 42 3.14 -15.49 -14.96
CA HIS A 42 4.03 -16.66 -14.81
C HIS A 42 4.68 -16.84 -13.42
N LYS A 43 4.14 -16.22 -12.37
CA LYS A 43 4.67 -16.24 -11.00
C LYS A 43 4.80 -17.67 -10.45
N ASP A 44 3.68 -18.26 -10.07
CA ASP A 44 3.63 -19.54 -9.37
C ASP A 44 2.43 -20.39 -9.82
N ILE A 45 2.61 -21.71 -9.76
CA ILE A 45 1.59 -22.71 -10.14
C ILE A 45 0.29 -22.51 -9.33
N GLU A 46 0.42 -22.35 -8.00
CA GLU A 46 -0.72 -22.20 -7.08
C GLU A 46 -1.55 -20.94 -7.37
N VAL A 47 -0.90 -19.87 -7.84
CA VAL A 47 -1.58 -18.61 -8.18
C VAL A 47 -2.36 -18.76 -9.49
N ALA A 48 -1.82 -19.49 -10.46
CA ALA A 48 -2.53 -19.86 -11.69
C ALA A 48 -3.70 -20.84 -11.42
N GLU A 49 -3.50 -21.83 -10.55
CA GLU A 49 -4.53 -22.77 -10.06
C GLU A 49 -5.69 -22.03 -9.39
N LYS A 50 -5.39 -21.10 -8.48
CA LYS A 50 -6.39 -20.26 -7.80
C LYS A 50 -7.14 -19.34 -8.77
N TRP A 51 -6.45 -18.78 -9.77
CA TRP A 51 -7.07 -17.95 -10.81
C TRP A 51 -8.02 -18.78 -11.69
N LEU A 52 -7.62 -19.99 -12.11
CA LEU A 52 -8.48 -20.92 -12.84
C LEU A 52 -9.75 -21.24 -12.05
N GLN A 53 -9.63 -21.56 -10.76
CA GLN A 53 -10.79 -21.86 -9.91
C GLN A 53 -11.72 -20.65 -9.72
N SER A 54 -11.20 -19.43 -9.58
CA SER A 54 -12.07 -18.24 -9.48
C SER A 54 -12.80 -17.91 -10.78
N HIS A 55 -12.28 -18.36 -11.92
CA HIS A 55 -12.85 -18.17 -13.26
C HIS A 55 -13.59 -19.41 -13.81
N ARG A 56 -13.83 -20.45 -13.00
CA ARG A 56 -14.50 -21.69 -13.44
C ARG A 56 -15.91 -21.50 -14.04
N LEU A 57 -16.56 -20.36 -13.76
CA LEU A 57 -17.86 -19.97 -14.29
C LEU A 57 -17.78 -18.85 -15.36
N ASP A 58 -16.58 -18.43 -15.78
CA ASP A 58 -16.40 -17.44 -16.85
C ASP A 58 -16.60 -18.11 -18.23
N THR A 59 -17.75 -17.82 -18.85
CA THR A 59 -18.10 -18.31 -20.19
C THR A 59 -17.18 -17.79 -21.31
N THR A 60 -16.24 -16.89 -21.00
CA THR A 60 -15.23 -16.37 -21.94
C THR A 60 -13.83 -16.95 -21.72
N LEU A 61 -13.69 -17.93 -20.81
CA LEU A 61 -12.42 -18.59 -20.48
C LEU A 61 -11.86 -19.42 -21.65
N ASP A 62 -12.72 -19.94 -22.53
CA ASP A 62 -12.32 -20.67 -23.74
C ASP A 62 -12.12 -19.78 -24.97
N THR A 63 -12.55 -18.50 -24.93
CA THR A 63 -12.40 -17.60 -26.08
C THR A 63 -10.93 -17.29 -26.34
N GLU A 64 -10.40 -17.67 -27.50
CA GLU A 64 -9.06 -17.23 -27.91
C GLU A 64 -8.99 -15.70 -27.96
N SER A 65 -7.97 -15.12 -27.34
CA SER A 65 -7.73 -13.68 -27.34
C SER A 65 -6.26 -13.39 -27.17
N GLU A 66 -5.68 -12.69 -28.13
CA GLU A 66 -4.32 -12.13 -28.00
C GLU A 66 -4.27 -11.14 -26.84
N ARG A 67 -3.14 -11.12 -26.13
CA ARG A 67 -2.87 -10.18 -25.04
C ARG A 67 -1.93 -9.10 -25.56
N GLU A 68 -2.13 -7.86 -25.12
CA GLU A 68 -1.25 -6.75 -25.48
C GLU A 68 -0.13 -6.62 -24.46
N PHE A 69 1.10 -6.53 -24.94
CA PHE A 69 2.32 -6.39 -24.16
C PHE A 69 3.02 -5.07 -24.48
N ILE A 70 3.70 -4.51 -23.49
CA ILE A 70 4.53 -3.32 -23.64
C ILE A 70 5.81 -3.48 -22.82
N LEU A 71 6.92 -3.01 -23.40
CA LEU A 71 8.24 -3.12 -22.81
C LEU A 71 8.70 -1.78 -22.23
N PHE A 72 9.10 -1.81 -20.96
CA PHE A 72 9.59 -0.65 -20.23
C PHE A 72 10.97 -0.89 -19.61
N LEU A 73 11.78 0.16 -19.60
CA LEU A 73 12.97 0.27 -18.76
C LEU A 73 12.60 1.08 -17.51
N CYS A 74 12.70 0.46 -16.34
CA CYS A 74 12.21 1.02 -15.07
C CYS A 74 13.37 1.30 -14.11
N PRO A 75 13.47 2.49 -13.51
CA PRO A 75 14.46 2.78 -12.48
C PRO A 75 14.03 2.17 -11.13
N THR A 76 15.00 1.77 -10.33
CA THR A 76 14.81 1.32 -8.94
C THR A 76 15.93 1.88 -8.04
N GLY A 77 15.68 1.95 -6.73
CA GLY A 77 16.62 2.48 -5.74
C GLY A 77 16.52 4.00 -5.56
N PRO A 78 17.57 4.66 -5.03
CA PRO A 78 17.54 6.08 -4.66
C PRO A 78 17.05 7.05 -5.74
N PHE A 79 17.47 6.87 -6.99
CA PHE A 79 17.00 7.72 -8.10
C PHE A 79 15.48 7.62 -8.32
N LEU A 80 14.87 6.43 -8.16
CA LEU A 80 13.41 6.29 -8.22
C LEU A 80 12.75 7.11 -7.10
N SER A 81 13.34 7.17 -5.91
CA SER A 81 12.82 7.97 -4.80
C SER A 81 12.84 9.48 -5.08
N GLU A 82 13.89 9.99 -5.74
CA GLU A 82 13.97 11.39 -6.19
C GLU A 82 12.89 11.71 -7.23
N VAL A 83 12.66 10.81 -8.19
CA VAL A 83 11.60 10.96 -9.20
C VAL A 83 10.20 10.84 -8.56
N SER A 84 9.97 9.90 -7.65
CA SER A 84 8.70 9.79 -6.91
C SER A 84 8.41 11.06 -6.09
N LYS A 85 9.44 11.65 -5.45
CA LYS A 85 9.31 12.93 -4.77
C LYS A 85 8.92 14.06 -5.73
N PHE A 86 9.51 14.13 -6.92
CA PHE A 86 9.06 15.07 -7.95
C PHE A 86 7.59 14.85 -8.34
N TYR A 87 7.14 13.60 -8.49
CA TYR A 87 5.73 13.30 -8.82
C TYR A 87 4.80 13.78 -7.70
N GLU A 88 5.13 13.54 -6.43
CA GLU A 88 4.36 14.02 -5.27
C GLU A 88 4.31 15.55 -5.18
N GLU A 89 5.45 16.22 -5.35
CA GLU A 89 5.52 17.69 -5.26
C GLU A 89 4.87 18.39 -6.46
N SER A 90 5.10 17.90 -7.68
CA SER A 90 4.45 18.43 -8.89
C SER A 90 2.94 18.25 -8.84
N TYR A 91 2.44 17.08 -8.41
CA TYR A 91 1.01 16.87 -8.19
C TYR A 91 0.43 17.83 -7.14
N SER A 92 1.17 18.04 -6.04
CA SER A 92 0.70 18.88 -4.93
C SER A 92 0.71 20.38 -5.23
N ARG A 93 1.66 20.88 -6.05
CA ARG A 93 1.80 22.31 -6.38
C ARG A 93 1.13 22.71 -7.69
N CYS A 94 1.20 21.84 -8.70
CA CYS A 94 0.77 22.14 -10.08
C CYS A 94 -0.49 21.36 -10.50
N GLY A 95 -0.97 20.43 -9.68
CA GLY A 95 -2.08 19.55 -10.01
C GLY A 95 -1.65 18.35 -10.86
N SER A 96 -2.64 17.55 -11.29
CA SER A 96 -2.37 16.35 -12.09
C SER A 96 -1.97 16.72 -13.52
N ASN A 97 -0.76 16.35 -13.93
CA ASN A 97 -0.38 16.27 -15.33
C ASN A 97 -0.55 14.82 -15.85
N SER A 98 -0.27 14.58 -17.13
CA SER A 98 -0.52 13.26 -17.72
C SER A 98 0.52 12.18 -17.36
N ALA A 99 1.73 12.56 -16.93
CA ALA A 99 2.77 11.61 -16.49
C ALA A 99 2.40 10.90 -15.18
N HIS A 100 1.63 11.56 -14.30
CA HIS A 100 1.11 10.96 -13.06
C HIS A 100 0.16 9.78 -13.29
N ASN A 101 -0.32 9.58 -14.52
CA ASN A 101 -1.16 8.44 -14.86
C ASN A 101 -0.38 7.12 -14.93
N LEU A 102 0.95 7.12 -14.91
CA LEU A 102 1.83 5.94 -14.94
C LEU A 102 2.89 6.00 -13.83
N PHE A 103 3.52 4.86 -13.54
CA PHE A 103 4.73 4.82 -12.71
C PHE A 103 5.95 5.38 -13.48
N PRO A 104 7.04 5.80 -12.83
CA PRO A 104 8.24 6.25 -13.53
C PRO A 104 8.86 5.15 -14.41
N HIS A 105 8.97 5.38 -15.72
CA HIS A 105 9.46 4.42 -16.71
C HIS A 105 10.03 5.12 -17.94
N VAL A 106 10.78 4.39 -18.75
CA VAL A 106 11.18 4.73 -20.12
C VAL A 106 10.49 3.74 -21.06
N THR A 107 9.79 4.24 -22.07
CA THR A 107 9.08 3.42 -23.07
C THR A 107 10.04 2.86 -24.10
N LEU A 108 10.07 1.53 -24.26
CA LEU A 108 10.95 0.84 -25.21
C LEU A 108 10.23 0.32 -26.45
N SER A 109 8.93 0.05 -26.34
CA SER A 109 8.10 -0.41 -27.46
C SER A 109 6.72 0.24 -27.43
N SER A 110 6.05 0.26 -28.58
CA SER A 110 4.59 0.35 -28.61
C SER A 110 3.97 -0.92 -28.01
N PHE A 111 2.64 -0.91 -27.79
CA PHE A 111 1.92 -2.15 -27.53
C PHE A 111 2.02 -3.10 -28.73
N PHE A 112 2.32 -4.37 -28.46
CA PHE A 112 2.35 -5.45 -29.44
C PHE A 112 1.53 -6.64 -28.92
N LYS A 113 1.07 -7.50 -29.83
CA LYS A 113 0.19 -8.62 -29.49
C LYS A 113 0.96 -9.92 -29.45
N VAL A 114 0.65 -10.76 -28.46
CA VAL A 114 1.19 -12.12 -28.33
C VAL A 114 0.07 -13.05 -27.85
N SER A 115 0.03 -14.29 -28.35
CA SER A 115 -0.80 -15.35 -27.76
C SER A 115 -0.21 -15.81 -26.42
N ASP A 116 -1.06 -16.27 -25.49
CA ASP A 116 -0.58 -16.83 -24.22
C ASP A 116 0.34 -18.07 -24.42
N SER A 117 0.27 -18.73 -25.58
CA SER A 117 1.14 -19.84 -26.00
C SER A 117 2.52 -19.41 -26.53
N ALA A 118 2.64 -18.22 -27.15
CA ALA A 118 3.91 -17.71 -27.69
C ALA A 118 4.71 -16.89 -26.67
N LEU A 119 4.06 -16.39 -25.61
CA LEU A 119 4.68 -15.62 -24.53
C LEU A 119 5.99 -16.21 -23.96
N PRO A 120 6.12 -17.51 -23.59
CA PRO A 120 7.36 -18.02 -23.01
C PRO A 120 8.54 -17.92 -23.98
N TYR A 121 8.30 -18.05 -25.29
CA TYR A 121 9.32 -17.88 -26.32
C TYR A 121 9.75 -16.40 -26.42
N VAL A 122 8.82 -15.45 -26.29
CA VAL A 122 9.15 -14.01 -26.22
C VAL A 122 10.03 -13.70 -25.01
N LEU A 123 9.75 -14.33 -23.84
CA LEU A 123 10.57 -14.17 -22.64
C LEU A 123 11.98 -14.76 -22.81
N ASP A 124 12.10 -15.94 -23.43
CA ASP A 124 13.39 -16.56 -23.77
C ASP A 124 14.19 -15.70 -24.76
N ILE A 125 13.56 -15.18 -25.83
CA ILE A 125 14.22 -14.28 -26.78
C ILE A 125 14.75 -13.04 -26.04
N LEU A 126 13.91 -12.38 -25.25
CA LEU A 126 14.27 -11.16 -24.52
C LEU A 126 15.43 -11.38 -23.54
N ALA A 127 15.44 -12.48 -22.80
CA ALA A 127 16.55 -12.86 -21.94
C ALA A 127 17.85 -13.06 -22.73
N ASN A 128 17.77 -13.78 -23.86
CA ASN A 128 18.92 -14.02 -24.74
C ASN A 128 19.48 -12.74 -25.37
N CYS A 129 18.63 -11.78 -25.76
CA CYS A 129 19.07 -10.49 -26.32
C CYS A 129 19.92 -9.68 -25.31
N ILE A 130 19.61 -9.78 -24.01
CA ILE A 130 20.34 -9.12 -22.93
C ILE A 130 21.62 -9.88 -22.55
N GLU A 131 21.60 -11.22 -22.55
CA GLU A 131 22.79 -12.03 -22.22
C GLU A 131 23.83 -12.04 -23.35
N ASN A 132 23.43 -11.88 -24.62
CA ASN A 132 24.29 -11.97 -25.80
C ASN A 132 24.46 -10.66 -26.59
N THR A 133 24.18 -9.49 -25.98
CA THR A 133 24.35 -8.18 -26.63
C THR A 133 25.80 -7.96 -27.07
N THR A 134 26.01 -7.56 -28.33
CA THR A 134 27.34 -7.28 -28.90
C THR A 134 27.90 -5.90 -28.53
N ALA A 135 27.05 -4.89 -28.34
CA ALA A 135 27.49 -3.57 -27.88
C ALA A 135 28.22 -3.61 -26.53
N GLN A 136 29.24 -2.77 -26.43
CA GLN A 136 29.92 -2.50 -25.17
C GLN A 136 28.94 -1.91 -24.16
N LYS A 137 28.65 -2.68 -23.10
CA LYS A 137 27.73 -2.26 -22.04
C LYS A 137 28.25 -1.00 -21.33
N PRO A 138 27.47 0.09 -21.24
CA PRO A 138 27.91 1.31 -20.56
C PRO A 138 28.16 1.06 -19.07
N ASP A 139 29.24 1.64 -18.56
CA ASP A 139 29.63 1.57 -17.14
C ASP A 139 28.52 2.08 -16.21
N ARG A 140 27.74 3.07 -16.68
CA ARG A 140 26.56 3.64 -16.04
C ARG A 140 25.64 4.23 -17.10
N ILE A 141 24.33 3.97 -17.01
CA ILE A 141 23.34 4.71 -17.81
C ILE A 141 23.33 6.17 -17.34
N ARG A 142 23.78 7.09 -18.22
CA ARG A 142 23.87 8.53 -17.94
C ARG A 142 22.55 9.21 -18.31
N LEU A 143 22.18 10.21 -17.52
CA LEU A 143 20.89 10.88 -17.57
C LEU A 143 21.06 12.39 -17.74
N SER A 144 20.22 13.01 -18.58
CA SER A 144 20.14 14.46 -18.73
C SER A 144 18.69 14.94 -18.59
N LEU A 145 18.47 15.97 -17.80
CA LEU A 145 17.16 16.63 -17.74
C LEU A 145 17.00 17.54 -18.96
N GLN A 146 15.89 17.40 -19.69
CA GLN A 146 15.49 18.35 -20.72
C GLN A 146 14.06 18.83 -20.44
N SER A 147 13.79 20.08 -20.84
CA SER A 147 12.51 20.74 -20.66
C SER A 147 12.22 21.59 -21.89
N CYS A 148 11.04 21.43 -22.46
CA CYS A 148 10.53 22.25 -23.55
C CYS A 148 9.06 22.63 -23.26
N GLU A 149 8.44 23.40 -24.15
CA GLU A 149 7.07 23.88 -23.95
C GLU A 149 6.08 22.70 -23.84
N GLY A 150 5.42 22.59 -22.69
CA GLY A 150 4.44 21.53 -22.40
C GLY A 150 5.00 20.12 -22.15
N PHE A 151 6.33 19.94 -22.09
CA PHE A 151 6.96 18.63 -21.83
C PHE A 151 8.27 18.73 -21.03
N ILE A 152 8.43 17.87 -20.03
CA ILE A 152 9.64 17.73 -19.20
C ILE A 152 9.99 16.25 -19.06
N GLY A 153 11.25 15.89 -19.30
CA GLY A 153 11.70 14.51 -19.23
C GLY A 153 13.19 14.35 -18.90
N ILE A 154 13.55 13.17 -18.39
CA ILE A 154 14.93 12.77 -18.15
C ILE A 154 15.34 11.81 -19.27
N PHE A 155 16.25 12.25 -20.12
CA PHE A 155 16.71 11.54 -21.31
C PHE A 155 17.94 10.69 -21.00
N LEU A 156 18.06 9.56 -21.69
CA LEU A 156 19.28 8.76 -21.67
C LEU A 156 20.35 9.43 -22.56
N SER A 157 21.62 9.27 -22.19
CA SER A 157 22.73 9.67 -23.08
C SER A 157 22.68 8.90 -24.40
N GLU A 158 23.28 9.47 -25.44
CA GLU A 158 23.40 8.85 -26.77
C GLU A 158 24.07 7.46 -26.68
N GLU A 159 25.21 7.36 -25.99
CA GLU A 159 25.88 6.08 -25.67
C GLU A 159 24.93 5.04 -25.03
N SER A 160 24.15 5.45 -24.02
CA SER A 160 23.21 4.55 -23.34
C SER A 160 22.04 4.16 -24.24
N SER A 161 21.66 5.06 -25.16
CA SER A 161 20.54 4.89 -26.08
C SER A 161 20.90 3.94 -27.23
N ILE A 162 22.09 4.06 -27.81
CA ILE A 162 22.61 3.15 -28.85
C ILE A 162 22.69 1.72 -28.29
N TRP A 163 23.31 1.54 -27.12
CA TRP A 163 23.40 0.23 -26.46
C TRP A 163 22.02 -0.41 -26.21
N LEU A 164 21.03 0.39 -25.80
CA LEU A 164 19.67 -0.08 -25.56
C LEU A 164 18.91 -0.36 -26.86
N GLN A 165 19.15 0.43 -27.91
CA GLN A 165 18.56 0.24 -29.23
C GLN A 165 19.01 -1.09 -29.86
N GLU A 166 20.29 -1.45 -29.79
CA GLU A 166 20.78 -2.74 -30.30
C GLU A 166 20.05 -3.94 -29.65
N ILE A 167 19.80 -3.89 -28.34
CA ILE A 167 19.03 -4.94 -27.63
C ILE A 167 17.61 -5.01 -28.15
N LEU A 168 16.99 -3.86 -28.44
CA LEU A 168 15.62 -3.77 -28.93
C LEU A 168 15.50 -4.18 -30.38
N ASP A 169 16.45 -3.83 -31.24
CA ASP A 169 16.46 -4.21 -32.65
C ASP A 169 16.65 -5.73 -32.80
N GLU A 170 17.56 -6.34 -32.02
CA GLU A 170 17.72 -7.80 -32.00
C GLU A 170 16.48 -8.49 -31.39
N PHE A 171 15.86 -7.92 -30.36
CA PHE A 171 14.60 -8.42 -29.80
C PHE A 171 13.49 -8.39 -30.86
N VAL A 172 13.25 -7.25 -31.51
CA VAL A 172 12.25 -7.05 -32.57
C VAL A 172 12.49 -8.03 -33.73
N ARG A 173 13.74 -8.11 -34.21
CA ARG A 173 14.14 -9.00 -35.32
C ARG A 173 13.85 -10.45 -34.99
N ARG A 174 14.19 -10.90 -33.77
CA ARG A 174 13.94 -12.28 -33.33
C ARG A 174 12.48 -12.57 -33.03
N THR A 175 11.73 -11.66 -32.44
CA THR A 175 10.29 -11.90 -32.21
C THR A 175 9.52 -12.00 -33.53
N ASP A 176 9.91 -11.24 -34.56
CA ASP A 176 9.29 -11.34 -35.89
C ASP A 176 9.75 -12.61 -36.64
N ALA A 177 11.07 -12.89 -36.67
CA ALA A 177 11.61 -14.04 -37.40
C ALA A 177 11.30 -15.40 -36.75
N ASP A 178 11.39 -15.51 -35.42
CA ASP A 178 11.23 -16.78 -34.71
C ASP A 178 9.75 -17.07 -34.38
N LEU A 179 8.89 -16.05 -34.27
CA LEU A 179 7.51 -16.16 -33.77
C LEU A 179 6.43 -15.42 -34.58
N GLY A 180 6.78 -14.61 -35.58
CA GLY A 180 5.83 -13.74 -36.31
C GLY A 180 5.26 -12.58 -35.48
N VAL A 181 5.86 -12.28 -34.32
CA VAL A 181 5.40 -11.25 -33.38
C VAL A 181 6.02 -9.91 -33.74
N ARG A 182 5.24 -9.05 -34.40
CA ARG A 182 5.65 -7.71 -34.80
C ARG A 182 5.65 -6.72 -33.64
N VAL A 183 6.82 -6.56 -33.01
CA VAL A 183 7.12 -5.49 -32.05
C VAL A 183 7.51 -4.22 -32.80
N LYS A 184 6.95 -3.06 -32.39
CA LYS A 184 7.42 -1.75 -32.86
C LYS A 184 8.29 -1.11 -31.76
N PRO A 185 9.60 -0.90 -31.98
CA PRO A 185 10.45 -0.23 -31.01
C PRO A 185 10.09 1.26 -30.88
N GLN A 186 10.50 1.88 -29.79
CA GLN A 186 10.38 3.33 -29.61
C GLN A 186 11.31 4.06 -30.59
N THR A 187 10.76 4.99 -31.38
CA THR A 187 11.50 5.74 -32.41
C THR A 187 11.93 7.14 -31.97
N THR A 188 11.50 7.61 -30.79
CA THR A 188 11.97 8.85 -30.17
C THR A 188 13.07 8.55 -29.16
N GLN A 189 13.95 9.54 -28.88
CA GLN A 189 15.03 9.39 -27.91
C GLN A 189 14.50 8.87 -26.57
N PHE A 190 15.15 7.83 -26.01
CA PHE A 190 14.72 7.21 -24.76
C PHE A 190 14.71 8.22 -23.61
N HIS A 191 13.53 8.37 -22.99
CA HIS A 191 13.31 9.29 -21.89
C HIS A 191 12.31 8.75 -20.86
N LEU A 192 12.47 9.21 -19.63
CA LEU A 192 11.50 9.11 -18.56
C LEU A 192 10.71 10.41 -18.51
N THR A 193 9.43 10.37 -18.83
CA THR A 193 8.56 11.55 -18.84
C THR A 193 8.23 11.98 -17.41
N LEU A 194 8.64 13.19 -17.01
CA LEU A 194 8.34 13.76 -15.70
C LEU A 194 6.99 14.49 -15.69
N ALA A 195 6.72 15.27 -16.74
CA ALA A 195 5.48 16.00 -16.90
C ALA A 195 5.18 16.20 -18.38
N TYR A 196 3.92 16.02 -18.79
CA TYR A 196 3.43 16.43 -20.10
C TYR A 196 1.93 16.70 -20.06
N ASN A 197 1.42 17.44 -21.06
CA ASN A 197 0.00 17.79 -21.16
C ASN A 197 -0.52 18.41 -19.85
N PHE A 198 0.13 19.51 -19.46
CA PHE A 198 -0.15 20.36 -18.32
C PHE A 198 -0.40 21.81 -18.80
N ASP A 199 -1.01 22.64 -17.95
CA ASP A 199 -1.20 24.06 -18.21
C ASP A 199 0.17 24.76 -18.33
N LEU A 200 0.44 25.42 -19.47
CA LEU A 200 1.72 26.07 -19.78
C LEU A 200 2.10 27.14 -18.74
N ILE A 201 1.14 27.71 -18.01
CA ILE A 201 1.39 28.62 -16.87
C ILE A 201 2.22 27.93 -15.76
N LYS A 202 2.21 26.59 -15.70
CA LYS A 202 2.97 25.78 -14.74
C LYS A 202 4.37 25.36 -15.22
N THR A 203 4.80 25.79 -16.41
CA THR A 203 6.09 25.38 -16.99
C THR A 203 7.27 25.74 -16.09
N ASP A 204 7.30 26.95 -15.53
CA ASP A 204 8.41 27.40 -14.67
C ASP A 204 8.44 26.68 -13.32
N ASP A 205 7.28 26.51 -12.67
CA ASP A 205 7.14 25.74 -11.43
C ASP A 205 7.63 24.29 -11.62
N LEU A 206 7.16 23.62 -12.67
CA LEU A 206 7.53 22.24 -12.99
C LEU A 206 9.01 22.11 -13.39
N SER A 207 9.53 23.07 -14.16
CA SER A 207 10.96 23.11 -14.54
C SER A 207 11.87 23.34 -13.32
N SER A 208 11.45 24.21 -12.40
CA SER A 208 12.14 24.46 -11.14
C SER A 208 12.15 23.21 -10.25
N LEU A 209 11.00 22.53 -10.10
CA LEU A 209 10.91 21.26 -9.39
C LEU A 209 11.80 20.17 -10.02
N ALA A 210 11.82 20.06 -11.35
CA ALA A 210 12.58 19.03 -12.07
C ALA A 210 14.10 19.21 -11.91
N LYS A 211 14.58 20.46 -11.88
CA LYS A 211 16.00 20.79 -11.61
C LYS A 211 16.49 20.32 -10.22
N ASN A 212 15.59 20.05 -9.27
CA ASN A 212 15.95 19.54 -7.94
C ASN A 212 16.16 18.01 -7.91
N ILE A 213 15.87 17.29 -8.99
CA ILE A 213 16.06 15.83 -9.05
C ILE A 213 17.56 15.52 -9.18
N LYS A 214 18.09 14.74 -8.25
CA LYS A 214 19.49 14.28 -8.27
C LYS A 214 19.70 13.19 -9.35
N LEU A 215 20.03 13.61 -10.57
CA LEU A 215 20.31 12.72 -11.71
C LEU A 215 21.52 11.80 -11.47
N ASP A 216 22.43 12.20 -10.58
CA ASP A 216 23.62 11.45 -10.17
C ASP A 216 23.36 10.41 -9.06
N ALA A 217 22.15 10.37 -8.49
CA ALA A 217 21.76 9.39 -7.47
C ALA A 217 21.94 7.95 -7.96
N PRO A 218 22.26 6.98 -7.07
CA PRO A 218 22.34 5.58 -7.44
C PRO A 218 21.02 5.05 -8.02
N VAL A 219 21.12 4.36 -9.15
CA VAL A 219 19.99 3.75 -9.86
C VAL A 219 20.36 2.34 -10.29
N ARG A 220 19.45 1.39 -10.09
CA ARG A 220 19.49 0.09 -10.77
C ARG A 220 18.32 0.04 -11.74
N TRP A 221 18.59 -0.42 -12.95
CA TRP A 221 17.59 -0.46 -14.00
C TRP A 221 17.05 -1.87 -14.21
N GLU A 222 15.74 -1.99 -14.36
CA GLU A 222 15.04 -3.25 -14.67
C GLU A 222 14.32 -3.14 -16.01
N LEU A 223 14.52 -4.11 -16.88
CA LEU A 223 13.73 -4.25 -18.10
C LEU A 223 12.52 -5.13 -17.80
N ASN A 224 11.33 -4.56 -17.98
CA ASN A 224 10.06 -5.09 -17.47
C ASN A 224 9.04 -5.23 -18.61
N LEU A 225 8.47 -6.43 -18.76
CA LEU A 225 7.40 -6.72 -19.72
C LEU A 225 6.04 -6.72 -19.00
N TYR A 226 5.22 -5.73 -19.31
CA TYR A 226 3.86 -5.62 -18.80
C TYR A 226 2.86 -6.12 -19.84
N SER A 227 1.76 -6.69 -19.39
CA SER A 227 0.67 -7.12 -20.25
C SER A 227 -0.69 -6.65 -19.78
N ARG A 228 -1.62 -6.47 -20.71
CA ARG A 228 -3.00 -6.08 -20.46
C ARG A 228 -3.97 -6.87 -21.34
N ASN A 229 -5.17 -7.10 -20.82
CA ASN A 229 -6.23 -7.76 -21.58
C ASN A 229 -6.90 -6.76 -22.54
N ILE A 230 -6.82 -7.03 -23.84
CA ILE A 230 -7.36 -6.15 -24.89
C ILE A 230 -8.87 -5.88 -24.75
N LYS A 231 -9.63 -6.82 -24.16
CA LYS A 231 -11.08 -6.66 -23.89
C LYS A 231 -11.41 -5.50 -22.94
N PHE A 232 -10.41 -4.97 -22.22
CA PHE A 232 -10.57 -3.88 -21.26
C PHE A 232 -9.85 -2.58 -21.67
N ASN A 233 -9.19 -2.56 -22.84
CA ASN A 233 -8.55 -1.35 -23.38
C ASN A 233 -9.60 -0.22 -23.53
N GLY A 234 -9.29 0.97 -23.02
CA GLY A 234 -10.20 2.12 -23.04
C GLY A 234 -11.39 2.05 -22.07
N LYS A 235 -11.57 0.95 -21.31
CA LYS A 235 -12.60 0.90 -20.26
C LYS A 235 -12.18 1.72 -19.04
N GLN A 236 -13.16 2.24 -18.32
CA GLN A 236 -12.91 2.88 -17.02
C GLN A 236 -12.80 1.82 -15.94
N PHE A 237 -11.80 1.94 -15.07
CA PHE A 237 -11.62 1.05 -13.92
C PHE A 237 -11.83 1.82 -12.63
N GLN A 238 -12.36 1.14 -11.61
CA GLN A 238 -12.46 1.67 -10.26
C GLN A 238 -11.82 0.70 -9.26
N VAL A 239 -11.19 1.26 -8.22
CA VAL A 239 -10.80 0.51 -7.01
C VAL A 239 -11.92 0.58 -6.00
N VAL A 240 -12.21 -0.54 -5.33
CA VAL A 240 -13.19 -0.62 -4.25
C VAL A 240 -12.62 0.03 -2.98
N LEU A 241 -13.34 1.00 -2.43
CA LEU A 241 -12.99 1.71 -1.20
C LEU A 241 -13.52 1.01 0.06
N HIS A 242 -14.64 0.29 -0.04
CA HIS A 242 -15.36 -0.32 1.08
C HIS A 242 -15.96 -1.67 0.69
N ASN A 243 -15.98 -2.63 1.62
CA ASN A 243 -16.67 -3.91 1.40
C ASN A 243 -18.18 -3.69 1.21
N TYR A 244 -18.77 -4.37 0.23
CA TYR A 244 -20.21 -4.47 0.02
C TYR A 244 -20.61 -5.93 -0.17
N LYS A 245 -21.75 -6.33 0.40
CA LYS A 245 -22.36 -7.64 0.13
C LYS A 245 -23.66 -7.45 -0.62
N ALA A 246 -23.77 -8.12 -1.76
CA ALA A 246 -24.94 -8.12 -2.62
C ALA A 246 -26.19 -8.55 -1.83
N LYS A 247 -27.23 -7.72 -1.87
CA LYS A 247 -28.53 -7.98 -1.23
C LYS A 247 -29.55 -8.54 -2.22
N LYS A 248 -29.27 -8.43 -3.51
CA LYS A 248 -30.07 -8.97 -4.62
C LYS A 248 -29.19 -9.76 -5.57
N PHE A 249 -29.82 -10.56 -6.43
CA PHE A 249 -29.14 -11.42 -7.41
C PHE A 249 -28.47 -10.62 -8.55
N ASP A 250 -28.92 -9.39 -8.81
CA ASP A 250 -28.38 -8.47 -9.81
C ASP A 250 -27.28 -7.55 -9.25
N GLU A 251 -26.99 -7.64 -7.95
CA GLU A 251 -25.95 -6.85 -7.27
C GLU A 251 -24.60 -7.58 -7.22
N LEU A 252 -23.50 -6.82 -7.22
CA LEU A 252 -22.14 -7.30 -7.19
C LEU A 252 -21.56 -7.19 -5.77
N ASP A 253 -21.00 -8.28 -5.26
CA ASP A 253 -20.15 -8.25 -4.07
C ASP A 253 -18.92 -7.36 -4.33
N LEU A 254 -18.61 -6.43 -3.42
CA LEU A 254 -17.39 -5.63 -3.47
C LEU A 254 -16.46 -6.01 -2.34
N ILE A 255 -15.19 -6.30 -2.66
CA ILE A 255 -14.14 -6.54 -1.68
C ILE A 255 -13.17 -5.35 -1.69
N GLN A 256 -12.86 -4.82 -0.52
CA GLN A 256 -12.03 -3.63 -0.36
C GLN A 256 -10.66 -3.82 -1.04
N HIS A 257 -10.25 -2.82 -1.83
CA HIS A 257 -9.01 -2.80 -2.63
C HIS A 257 -8.99 -3.71 -3.87
N HIS A 258 -10.04 -4.49 -4.12
CA HIS A 258 -10.25 -5.13 -5.42
C HIS A 258 -10.68 -4.10 -6.47
N TYR A 259 -10.78 -4.53 -7.72
CA TYR A 259 -11.06 -3.66 -8.86
C TYR A 259 -12.33 -4.04 -9.59
N VAL A 260 -13.04 -3.03 -10.08
CA VAL A 260 -14.25 -3.18 -10.89
C VAL A 260 -14.06 -2.47 -12.22
N ILE A 261 -14.31 -3.19 -13.30
CA ILE A 261 -14.31 -2.69 -14.68
C ILE A 261 -15.70 -2.11 -14.95
N MET A 262 -15.78 -0.82 -15.27
CA MET A 262 -17.04 -0.19 -15.62
C MET A 262 -17.59 -0.77 -16.93
N ASP A 263 -18.89 -1.03 -16.96
CA ASP A 263 -19.58 -1.24 -18.22
C ASP A 263 -19.88 0.12 -18.88
N SER A 264 -19.91 0.16 -20.21
CA SER A 264 -20.15 1.40 -20.98
C SER A 264 -21.62 1.83 -21.02
N GLU A 265 -22.52 0.93 -20.64
CA GLU A 265 -23.96 1.19 -20.55
C GLU A 265 -24.28 2.03 -19.31
N SER A 266 -24.81 3.24 -19.53
CA SER A 266 -25.23 4.13 -18.44
C SER A 266 -26.44 3.57 -17.70
N THR A 267 -26.24 3.17 -16.45
CA THR A 267 -27.35 2.90 -15.54
C THR A 267 -28.13 4.19 -15.24
N ASN A 268 -29.46 4.16 -15.43
CA ASN A 268 -30.34 5.30 -15.13
C ASN A 268 -30.44 5.63 -13.62
N HIS A 269 -29.75 4.88 -12.76
CA HIS A 269 -29.71 5.09 -11.31
C HIS A 269 -28.52 5.98 -10.90
N LYS A 270 -28.80 7.14 -10.32
CA LYS A 270 -27.79 8.14 -9.89
C LYS A 270 -26.81 7.69 -8.78
N SER A 271 -26.97 6.49 -8.22
CA SER A 271 -26.14 6.00 -7.11
C SER A 271 -25.63 4.57 -7.30
N TRP A 272 -25.99 3.92 -8.41
CA TRP A 272 -25.65 2.52 -8.69
C TRP A 272 -25.10 2.41 -10.11
N LYS A 273 -23.99 1.69 -10.27
CA LYS A 273 -23.33 1.45 -11.56
C LYS A 273 -23.34 -0.03 -11.89
N LYS A 274 -23.37 -0.34 -13.19
CA LYS A 274 -23.13 -1.68 -13.72
C LYS A 274 -21.64 -1.84 -14.01
N GLY A 275 -21.08 -2.98 -13.67
CA GLY A 275 -19.70 -3.31 -13.98
C GLY A 275 -19.36 -4.75 -13.70
N ARG A 276 -18.09 -5.09 -13.93
CA ARG A 276 -17.53 -6.42 -13.81
C ARG A 276 -16.46 -6.45 -12.73
N ASP A 277 -16.57 -7.34 -11.75
CA ASP A 277 -15.49 -7.60 -10.81
C ASP A 277 -14.28 -8.18 -11.54
N PHE A 278 -13.08 -7.67 -11.24
CA PHE A 278 -11.86 -8.00 -11.99
C PHE A 278 -11.34 -9.42 -11.71
N ASP A 279 -11.54 -9.95 -10.50
CA ASP A 279 -10.92 -11.21 -10.04
C ASP A 279 -11.84 -12.44 -10.20
N THR A 280 -13.15 -12.21 -10.35
CA THR A 280 -14.18 -13.25 -10.52
C THR A 280 -14.93 -13.17 -11.86
N GLY A 281 -14.72 -12.10 -12.64
CA GLY A 281 -15.40 -11.88 -13.92
C GLY A 281 -16.92 -11.63 -13.82
N LYS A 282 -17.51 -11.66 -12.62
CA LYS A 282 -18.95 -11.48 -12.40
C LYS A 282 -19.41 -10.08 -12.76
N ILE A 283 -20.58 -9.97 -13.39
CA ILE A 283 -21.21 -8.70 -13.78
C ILE A 283 -22.39 -8.44 -12.86
N GLY A 284 -22.51 -7.21 -12.36
CA GLY A 284 -23.63 -6.81 -11.51
C GLY A 284 -23.69 -5.31 -11.24
N LEU A 285 -24.71 -4.89 -10.49
CA LEU A 285 -24.89 -3.53 -9.99
C LEU A 285 -24.15 -3.34 -8.67
N PHE A 286 -23.47 -2.20 -8.51
CA PHE A 286 -22.78 -1.84 -7.27
C PHE A 286 -22.95 -0.36 -6.93
N PRO A 287 -22.89 0.02 -5.64
CA PRO A 287 -23.04 1.41 -5.22
C PRO A 287 -21.82 2.26 -5.61
N GLU A 288 -22.04 3.38 -6.30
CA GLU A 288 -20.97 4.23 -6.86
C GLU A 288 -20.00 4.73 -5.79
N ASN A 289 -20.52 5.14 -4.63
CA ASN A 289 -19.77 5.69 -3.51
C ASN A 289 -18.89 4.66 -2.76
N PHE A 290 -18.96 3.37 -3.11
CA PHE A 290 -18.06 2.34 -2.59
C PHE A 290 -16.83 2.15 -3.49
N THR A 291 -16.72 2.90 -4.58
CA THR A 291 -15.66 2.74 -5.59
C THR A 291 -15.05 4.09 -5.99
N LYS A 292 -13.89 4.05 -6.63
CA LYS A 292 -13.16 5.27 -7.05
C LYS A 292 -12.33 5.01 -8.31
N LYS A 293 -12.43 5.88 -9.33
CA LYS A 293 -11.68 5.73 -10.59
C LYS A 293 -10.19 5.50 -10.34
N THR A 294 -9.59 4.47 -10.93
CA THR A 294 -8.15 4.17 -10.83
C THR A 294 -7.47 4.28 -12.19
N ALA A 295 -6.13 4.37 -12.20
CA ALA A 295 -5.34 4.28 -13.42
C ALA A 295 -5.29 2.82 -13.93
N GLU A 296 -5.36 2.65 -15.26
CA GLU A 296 -5.41 1.34 -15.92
C GLU A 296 -4.19 0.46 -15.61
N TRP A 297 -2.99 1.04 -15.58
CA TRP A 297 -1.75 0.26 -15.39
C TRP A 297 -1.68 -0.51 -14.07
N ARG A 298 -2.49 -0.16 -13.07
CA ARG A 298 -2.58 -0.94 -11.81
C ARG A 298 -3.16 -2.35 -12.01
N LEU A 299 -3.75 -2.59 -13.18
CA LEU A 299 -4.28 -3.88 -13.64
C LEU A 299 -3.38 -4.55 -14.68
N TRP A 300 -2.28 -3.89 -15.08
CA TRP A 300 -1.31 -4.52 -15.97
C TRP A 300 -0.51 -5.56 -15.20
N THR A 301 -0.38 -6.73 -15.79
CA THR A 301 0.36 -7.84 -15.21
C THR A 301 1.84 -7.68 -15.55
N LYS A 302 2.71 -7.59 -14.53
CA LYS A 302 4.17 -7.67 -14.72
C LYS A 302 4.52 -9.14 -14.92
N ASN A 303 4.78 -9.53 -16.17
CA ASN A 303 5.12 -10.92 -16.55
C ASN A 303 6.61 -11.21 -16.37
N PHE A 304 7.43 -10.16 -16.32
CA PHE A 304 8.88 -10.28 -16.45
C PHE A 304 9.60 -9.11 -15.78
N SER A 305 10.81 -9.38 -15.31
CA SER A 305 11.73 -8.39 -14.78
C SER A 305 13.16 -8.90 -14.87
N ILE A 306 14.02 -8.26 -15.66
CA ILE A 306 15.46 -8.53 -15.68
C ILE A 306 16.24 -7.29 -15.24
N PRO A 307 17.10 -7.38 -14.21
CA PRO A 307 17.98 -6.29 -13.82
C PRO A 307 19.15 -6.14 -14.79
N ILE A 308 19.43 -4.91 -15.20
CA ILE A 308 20.60 -4.55 -16.01
C ILE A 308 21.81 -4.43 -15.07
N THR A 309 22.60 -5.49 -14.96
CA THR A 309 23.75 -5.57 -14.04
C THR A 309 25.00 -4.88 -14.61
N HIS A 310 25.54 -3.87 -13.92
CA HIS A 310 26.79 -3.22 -14.33
C HIS A 310 28.01 -4.06 -13.92
N SER A 311 29.06 -4.05 -14.75
CA SER A 311 30.25 -4.92 -14.62
C SER A 311 31.04 -4.72 -13.32
N LYS A 312 30.97 -3.53 -12.72
CA LYS A 312 31.73 -3.13 -11.52
C LYS A 312 31.10 -3.54 -10.18
N ASP A 313 29.81 -3.88 -10.13
CA ASP A 313 29.12 -4.30 -8.90
C ASP A 313 29.57 -5.67 -8.37
N ARG A 314 30.32 -6.44 -9.17
CA ARG A 314 30.86 -7.76 -8.81
C ARG A 314 31.77 -7.79 -7.57
N ARG A 315 32.23 -6.64 -7.05
CA ARG A 315 33.13 -6.60 -5.88
C ARG A 315 32.41 -6.44 -4.53
N HIS A 316 31.13 -6.10 -4.50
CA HIS A 316 30.33 -6.00 -3.26
C HIS A 316 29.02 -6.83 -3.29
N GLY A 317 28.71 -7.53 -4.39
CA GLY A 317 27.48 -8.32 -4.57
C GLY A 317 27.54 -9.80 -4.15
N ASN A 318 28.56 -10.24 -3.41
CA ASN A 318 28.93 -11.67 -3.28
C ASN A 318 27.98 -12.52 -2.40
N ASP A 319 26.88 -11.96 -1.88
CA ASP A 319 25.83 -12.70 -1.16
C ASP A 319 24.55 -12.87 -1.99
N ASN A 320 24.20 -11.90 -2.86
CA ASN A 320 23.08 -12.05 -3.81
C ASN A 320 23.42 -13.05 -4.94
N GLU A 321 24.70 -13.12 -5.36
CA GLU A 321 25.15 -14.10 -6.35
C GLU A 321 25.06 -15.54 -5.80
N LYS A 322 25.10 -15.74 -4.47
CA LYS A 322 24.87 -17.05 -3.85
C LYS A 322 23.39 -17.46 -3.84
N GLN A 323 22.46 -16.54 -3.58
CA GLN A 323 21.02 -16.86 -3.62
C GLN A 323 20.55 -17.17 -5.04
N ASN A 324 20.94 -16.37 -6.04
CA ASN A 324 20.53 -16.60 -7.42
C ASN A 324 21.17 -17.87 -8.04
N ASN A 325 22.44 -18.18 -7.68
CA ASN A 325 23.06 -19.45 -8.08
C ASN A 325 22.50 -20.68 -7.34
N LYS A 326 21.88 -20.52 -6.16
CA LYS A 326 21.21 -21.63 -5.45
C LYS A 326 19.93 -22.06 -6.19
N ALA A 327 19.13 -21.10 -6.66
CA ALA A 327 17.97 -21.36 -7.53
C ALA A 327 18.36 -21.94 -8.91
N ARG A 328 19.45 -21.45 -9.52
CA ARG A 328 19.96 -21.98 -10.81
C ARG A 328 20.57 -23.39 -10.69
N ARG A 329 21.26 -23.73 -9.59
CA ARG A 329 21.85 -25.08 -9.41
C ARG A 329 20.82 -26.17 -9.12
N SER A 330 19.68 -25.86 -8.50
CA SER A 330 18.57 -26.81 -8.32
C SER A 330 17.88 -27.20 -9.63
N LEU A 331 17.89 -26.32 -10.64
CA LEU A 331 17.27 -26.59 -11.94
C LEU A 331 18.10 -27.53 -12.84
N SER A 332 19.44 -27.46 -12.74
CA SER A 332 20.37 -28.24 -13.58
C SER A 332 20.52 -29.71 -13.17
N MET A 333 20.34 -30.04 -11.88
CA MET A 333 20.53 -31.41 -11.39
C MET A 333 19.39 -32.38 -11.70
N ASN A 334 18.20 -31.87 -12.04
CA ASN A 334 17.01 -32.71 -12.25
C ASN A 334 17.00 -33.32 -13.67
N LEU A 335 17.35 -32.53 -14.70
CA LEU A 335 17.44 -33.00 -16.09
C LEU A 335 18.44 -34.16 -16.32
N LYS A 336 19.35 -34.42 -15.37
CA LYS A 336 20.33 -35.53 -15.47
C LYS A 336 19.89 -36.83 -14.80
N ARG A 337 18.79 -36.84 -14.03
CA ARG A 337 18.25 -38.08 -13.43
C ARG A 337 17.29 -38.80 -14.38
N ASP A 338 16.36 -38.08 -15.00
CA ASP A 338 15.28 -38.71 -15.80
C ASP A 338 15.77 -39.43 -17.07
N LYS A 339 16.97 -39.11 -17.58
CA LYS A 339 17.61 -39.87 -18.68
C LYS A 339 18.23 -41.21 -18.26
N LYS A 340 18.25 -41.56 -16.97
CA LYS A 340 18.90 -42.78 -16.46
C LYS A 340 17.94 -43.89 -16.05
N ASP A 341 16.70 -43.53 -15.69
CA ASP A 341 15.73 -44.48 -15.11
C ASP A 341 14.80 -45.14 -16.15
N THR A 342 14.76 -44.66 -17.39
CA THR A 342 14.03 -45.31 -18.50
C THR A 342 14.64 -46.63 -18.97
N ASN A 343 15.88 -46.95 -18.59
CA ASN A 343 16.58 -48.19 -18.98
C ASN A 343 16.57 -49.30 -17.91
N ARG A 344 15.79 -49.19 -16.82
CA ARG A 344 15.85 -50.15 -15.70
C ARG A 344 14.51 -50.69 -15.18
N ALA A 345 13.43 -50.55 -15.94
CA ALA A 345 12.10 -51.08 -15.60
C ALA A 345 11.68 -52.26 -16.50
N SER A 346 12.50 -53.33 -16.54
CA SER A 346 12.08 -54.64 -17.08
C SER A 346 12.72 -55.78 -16.28
N ALA A 347 12.29 -55.94 -15.02
CA ALA A 347 12.51 -57.16 -14.24
C ALA A 347 11.59 -57.23 -12.99
N ARG A 348 10.78 -58.29 -12.94
CA ARG A 348 10.30 -59.00 -11.73
C ARG A 348 9.36 -58.27 -10.75
N SER A 349 8.08 -58.63 -10.87
CA SER A 349 7.20 -58.80 -9.72
C SER A 349 7.46 -60.14 -9.00
N THR A 350 7.03 -60.24 -7.74
CA THR A 350 6.56 -61.41 -6.94
C THR A 350 7.20 -61.48 -5.54
N GLY A 351 6.39 -61.85 -4.53
CA GLY A 351 6.85 -62.15 -3.16
C GLY A 351 5.93 -61.59 -2.07
N HIS A 352 5.38 -62.47 -1.22
CA HIS A 352 4.34 -62.16 -0.21
C HIS A 352 4.80 -62.64 1.18
N ARG A 353 4.27 -62.02 2.27
CA ARG A 353 4.18 -62.56 3.66
C ARG A 353 5.53 -62.74 4.43
N THR A 354 5.64 -62.74 5.78
CA THR A 354 4.72 -62.44 6.92
C THR A 354 5.50 -62.15 8.23
N LEU A 355 4.96 -61.25 9.08
CA LEU A 355 4.84 -61.32 10.58
C LEU A 355 6.04 -61.76 11.48
N GLU A 356 6.50 -60.89 12.38
CA GLU A 356 6.38 -61.06 13.85
C GLU A 356 6.74 -59.79 14.68
N ARG A 357 6.51 -59.81 16.01
CA ARG A 357 6.45 -58.65 16.95
C ARG A 357 7.64 -58.56 17.92
N SER A 358 8.00 -57.34 18.33
CA SER A 358 8.13 -56.96 19.76
C SER A 358 8.31 -55.44 19.95
N ASP A 359 7.94 -54.91 21.12
CA ASP A 359 7.63 -53.49 21.36
C ASP A 359 8.81 -52.57 21.72
N SER A 360 8.68 -51.25 21.47
CA SER A 360 8.55 -50.24 22.55
C SER A 360 8.50 -48.77 22.07
N THR A 361 7.93 -47.91 22.92
CA THR A 361 7.83 -46.43 22.85
C THR A 361 6.83 -45.81 21.84
N ARG A 362 5.82 -45.10 22.39
CA ARG A 362 4.77 -44.39 21.62
C ARG A 362 4.63 -42.95 22.12
N ASN A 363 5.29 -42.00 21.44
CA ASN A 363 4.87 -40.61 21.45
C ASN A 363 3.65 -40.45 20.52
N GLN A 364 2.66 -39.64 20.89
CA GLN A 364 1.57 -39.23 20.00
C GLN A 364 1.70 -37.76 19.64
N THR A 365 2.10 -37.49 18.39
CA THR A 365 1.90 -36.21 17.71
C THR A 365 0.58 -36.26 16.95
N GLN A 366 -0.24 -35.21 17.07
CA GLN A 366 -1.50 -35.08 16.34
C GLN A 366 -1.39 -33.91 15.35
N THR A 367 -1.67 -34.18 14.08
CA THR A 367 -1.46 -33.27 12.95
C THR A 367 -2.67 -32.36 12.70
N TRP A 368 -2.42 -31.12 12.28
CA TRP A 368 -3.42 -30.20 11.72
C TRP A 368 -2.86 -29.47 10.50
N GLU A 369 -3.72 -29.28 9.48
CA GLU A 369 -3.41 -28.62 8.20
C GLU A 369 -3.34 -27.08 8.33
N PRO A 370 -2.56 -26.38 7.48
CA PRO A 370 -2.64 -24.93 7.32
C PRO A 370 -3.27 -24.48 5.99
N VAL A 371 -4.14 -23.46 6.06
CA VAL A 371 -4.69 -22.70 4.93
C VAL A 371 -3.88 -21.40 4.73
N VAL A 372 -3.68 -20.97 3.48
CA VAL A 372 -2.79 -19.85 3.11
C VAL A 372 -3.54 -18.53 2.93
N LEU A 373 -3.04 -17.47 3.58
CA LEU A 373 -3.48 -16.07 3.45
C LEU A 373 -2.50 -15.27 2.55
N ALA A 374 -3.02 -14.29 1.80
CA ALA A 374 -2.25 -13.47 0.86
C ALA A 374 -2.36 -11.97 1.16
N SER A 375 -1.24 -11.24 1.08
CA SER A 375 -1.11 -9.85 1.55
C SER A 375 -1.56 -8.78 0.54
N THR A 376 -1.99 -7.63 1.06
CA THR A 376 -2.54 -6.48 0.32
C THR A 376 -1.70 -5.20 0.53
N ALA A 377 -1.74 -4.25 -0.41
CA ALA A 377 -1.14 -2.92 -0.28
C ALA A 377 -2.04 -1.81 -0.88
N ILE A 378 -2.05 -0.62 -0.28
CA ILE A 378 -3.14 0.38 -0.40
C ILE A 378 -2.60 1.82 -0.51
N ASN A 379 -3.12 2.65 -1.44
CA ASN A 379 -3.51 4.06 -1.16
C ASN A 379 -4.27 4.78 -2.31
N PRO A 380 -5.17 5.77 -2.04
CA PRO A 380 -5.91 6.61 -3.03
C PRO A 380 -5.64 8.15 -2.95
N ASN A 381 -6.24 9.14 -3.68
CA ASN A 381 -6.87 9.30 -5.05
C ASN A 381 -7.88 10.51 -5.07
N VAL A 382 -8.36 10.95 -6.26
CA VAL A 382 -9.35 12.01 -6.73
C VAL A 382 -9.01 13.52 -6.76
N ALA A 383 -9.56 14.34 -7.68
CA ALA A 383 -9.97 14.20 -9.13
C ALA A 383 -10.66 15.47 -9.69
N GLY A 384 -10.56 15.68 -11.02
CA GLY A 384 -11.55 16.38 -11.89
C GLY A 384 -11.01 17.54 -12.77
N PHE A 385 -11.59 17.95 -13.91
CA PHE A 385 -12.41 17.27 -14.94
C PHE A 385 -12.64 18.22 -16.17
N VAL A 386 -12.17 17.93 -17.40
CA VAL A 386 -12.68 18.47 -18.71
C VAL A 386 -12.40 17.46 -19.86
N ARG A 387 -13.22 17.46 -20.93
CA ARG A 387 -13.16 16.52 -22.07
C ARG A 387 -12.43 17.07 -23.32
N GLN A 388 -11.41 16.33 -23.76
CA GLN A 388 -11.08 15.85 -25.12
C GLN A 388 -11.69 16.53 -26.38
N ARG A 389 -10.81 16.86 -27.35
CA ARG A 389 -10.93 16.48 -28.78
C ARG A 389 -9.53 16.23 -29.36
N SER A 390 -9.42 15.28 -30.27
CA SER A 390 -8.17 14.90 -30.97
C SER A 390 -8.03 15.65 -32.30
N LEU A 391 -6.80 15.81 -32.78
CA LEU A 391 -6.47 15.97 -34.21
C LEU A 391 -5.00 15.55 -34.44
N ASP A 392 -4.82 14.39 -35.05
CA ASP A 392 -3.58 14.06 -35.77
C ASP A 392 -3.57 14.84 -37.10
N SER A 393 -2.40 15.32 -37.56
CA SER A 393 -1.94 15.30 -38.97
C SER A 393 -0.84 16.33 -39.27
N LEU A 394 0.31 15.82 -39.76
CA LEU A 394 1.25 16.38 -40.75
C LEU A 394 1.57 17.90 -40.73
N LYS A 395 2.81 18.30 -40.40
CA LYS A 395 4.07 18.28 -41.20
C LYS A 395 4.25 19.48 -42.16
N SER A 396 5.46 20.07 -42.04
CA SER A 396 6.29 20.75 -43.05
C SER A 396 5.78 22.01 -43.76
N GLY A 397 6.64 23.03 -43.82
CA GLY A 397 6.57 24.10 -44.82
C GLY A 397 7.16 25.43 -44.34
N ASN A 398 8.48 25.62 -44.48
CA ASN A 398 9.11 26.92 -44.30
C ASN A 398 8.62 27.92 -45.36
N ALA A 399 8.37 29.19 -44.99
CA ALA A 399 9.08 30.36 -45.54
C ALA A 399 8.50 31.70 -45.04
N ALA A 400 9.28 32.37 -44.18
CA ALA A 400 9.74 33.77 -44.26
C ALA A 400 8.83 34.98 -44.61
N HIS A 401 9.25 36.11 -44.01
CA HIS A 401 9.02 37.53 -44.38
C HIS A 401 7.67 38.23 -44.06
N GLU A 402 7.76 39.05 -43.00
CA GLU A 402 7.59 40.52 -43.01
C GLU A 402 6.23 41.25 -42.89
N HIS A 403 6.21 42.06 -41.81
CA HIS A 403 5.81 43.47 -41.71
C HIS A 403 4.36 43.97 -41.80
N LYS A 404 4.03 44.73 -40.73
CA LYS A 404 3.24 45.98 -40.67
C LYS A 404 1.73 45.87 -40.95
N GLU A 405 0.87 46.13 -39.96
CA GLU A 405 0.59 47.37 -39.19
C GLU A 405 -0.60 48.16 -39.77
N LYS A 406 -1.62 48.38 -38.91
CA LYS A 406 -2.63 49.47 -38.99
C LYS A 406 -3.59 49.36 -40.21
N SER A 407 -4.78 49.96 -40.22
CA SER A 407 -5.28 51.15 -39.50
C SER A 407 -6.81 51.14 -39.30
N THR A 408 -7.27 51.70 -38.18
CA THR A 408 -8.36 52.72 -38.03
C THR A 408 -9.72 52.55 -38.76
N GLU A 409 -10.84 52.51 -38.01
CA GLU A 409 -11.86 53.61 -37.89
C GLU A 409 -13.07 53.42 -38.86
N LEU A 410 -14.30 53.97 -38.71
CA LEU A 410 -14.96 54.94 -37.81
C LEU A 410 -16.49 54.60 -37.70
N VAL A 411 -17.08 54.69 -36.49
CA VAL A 411 -18.32 55.42 -36.07
C VAL A 411 -19.74 55.21 -36.68
N ALA A 412 -20.74 55.23 -35.77
CA ALA A 412 -22.20 55.53 -35.92
C ALA A 412 -23.12 54.49 -36.63
N SER A 413 -24.43 54.34 -36.31
CA SER A 413 -25.28 54.91 -35.24
C SER A 413 -26.64 54.17 -35.10
N HIS A 414 -27.21 54.18 -33.88
CA HIS A 414 -28.65 54.30 -33.53
C HIS A 414 -29.77 53.43 -34.15
N ALA A 415 -30.44 52.69 -33.24
CA ALA A 415 -31.89 52.77 -32.92
C ALA A 415 -32.90 51.65 -33.29
N ALA A 416 -33.79 51.43 -32.31
CA ALA A 416 -35.19 50.99 -32.36
C ALA A 416 -35.58 49.50 -32.52
N SER A 417 -36.46 49.07 -31.61
CA SER A 417 -37.14 47.76 -31.51
C SER A 417 -38.45 47.70 -32.32
N PRO A 418 -39.08 46.51 -32.49
CA PRO A 418 -40.23 46.11 -31.65
C PRO A 418 -40.09 44.66 -31.10
N SER A 419 -40.56 44.29 -29.88
CA SER A 419 -41.94 43.98 -29.42
C SER A 419 -42.61 42.77 -30.16
N ARG A 420 -43.40 41.88 -29.54
CA ARG A 420 -44.32 42.04 -28.38
C ARG A 420 -44.84 40.67 -27.81
N SER A 421 -45.16 40.61 -26.50
CA SER A 421 -46.25 39.88 -25.77
C SER A 421 -46.68 38.41 -26.08
N GLU A 422 -47.30 37.59 -25.22
CA GLU A 422 -47.57 37.38 -23.75
C GLU A 422 -48.34 36.03 -23.67
N MET A 423 -48.31 35.15 -22.64
CA MET A 423 -48.89 35.27 -21.30
C MET A 423 -48.41 34.12 -20.35
N LYS A 424 -48.26 34.43 -19.05
CA LYS A 424 -48.75 33.77 -17.80
C LYS A 424 -48.99 32.23 -17.78
N GLU A 425 -48.67 31.47 -16.73
CA GLU A 425 -48.88 31.68 -15.28
C GLU A 425 -47.70 31.27 -14.36
N ALA A 426 -47.86 31.42 -13.04
CA ALA A 426 -46.80 31.36 -12.02
C ALA A 426 -46.97 30.22 -11.00
N HIS A 427 -45.86 29.80 -10.38
CA HIS A 427 -45.87 29.18 -9.04
C HIS A 427 -44.68 29.64 -8.19
N VAL A 428 -44.95 29.90 -6.91
CA VAL A 428 -44.04 30.52 -5.92
C VAL A 428 -43.15 29.47 -5.25
N VAL A 429 -41.89 29.83 -4.94
CA VAL A 429 -41.01 29.05 -4.05
C VAL A 429 -40.55 29.90 -2.86
N ASP A 430 -40.73 29.35 -1.67
CA ASP A 430 -40.65 30.01 -0.37
C ASP A 430 -39.21 30.23 0.15
N THR A 431 -38.94 31.44 0.65
CA THR A 431 -37.66 31.87 1.23
C THR A 431 -37.42 31.44 2.69
N SER A 432 -38.43 30.87 3.37
CA SER A 432 -38.34 30.46 4.79
C SER A 432 -37.28 29.38 5.09
N THR A 433 -36.99 28.52 4.12
CA THR A 433 -36.15 27.32 4.32
C THR A 433 -34.65 27.61 4.44
N ARG A 434 -34.18 28.78 3.97
CA ARG A 434 -32.75 29.14 3.99
C ARG A 434 -32.30 29.63 5.37
N ASN A 435 -33.16 30.40 6.06
CA ASN A 435 -32.85 30.97 7.37
C ASN A 435 -32.83 29.91 8.49
N ARG A 436 -33.68 28.87 8.43
CA ARG A 436 -33.67 27.77 9.42
C ARG A 436 -32.31 27.03 9.48
N ARG A 437 -31.70 26.75 8.33
CA ARG A 437 -30.43 26.00 8.26
C ARG A 437 -29.22 26.75 8.85
N ASP A 438 -29.23 28.08 8.88
CA ASP A 438 -28.17 28.87 9.52
C ASP A 438 -28.45 29.15 11.00
N SER A 439 -29.71 29.20 11.45
CA SER A 439 -30.04 29.19 12.88
C SER A 439 -29.65 27.86 13.53
N ASP A 440 -29.93 26.72 12.90
CA ASP A 440 -29.57 25.39 13.42
C ASP A 440 -28.05 25.21 13.55
N LYS A 441 -27.26 25.69 12.57
CA LYS A 441 -25.79 25.70 12.64
C LYS A 441 -25.25 26.61 13.75
N ARG A 442 -25.88 27.76 14.01
CA ARG A 442 -25.51 28.65 15.11
C ARG A 442 -25.87 28.06 16.47
N ALA A 443 -27.02 27.39 16.58
CA ALA A 443 -27.44 26.66 17.78
C ALA A 443 -26.50 25.48 18.10
N SER A 444 -26.14 24.67 17.10
CA SER A 444 -25.16 23.57 17.26
C SER A 444 -23.81 24.07 17.79
N LYS A 445 -23.24 25.12 17.19
CA LYS A 445 -21.98 25.73 17.68
C LYS A 445 -22.09 26.36 19.07
N ARG A 446 -23.29 26.76 19.49
CA ARG A 446 -23.54 27.29 20.83
C ARG A 446 -23.60 26.16 21.87
N ASN A 447 -24.30 25.08 21.59
CA ASN A 447 -24.32 23.89 22.45
C ASN A 447 -22.94 23.24 22.61
N GLU A 448 -22.13 23.17 21.54
CA GLU A 448 -20.74 22.67 21.61
C GLU A 448 -19.88 23.51 22.56
N ARG A 449 -20.00 24.84 22.50
CA ARG A 449 -19.33 25.78 23.42
C ARG A 449 -19.86 25.70 24.85
N GLU A 450 -21.16 25.52 25.03
CA GLU A 450 -21.76 25.40 26.37
C GLU A 450 -21.43 24.06 27.04
N ASN A 451 -21.28 22.96 26.29
CA ASN A 451 -20.79 21.68 26.82
C ASN A 451 -19.30 21.70 27.18
N THR A 452 -18.44 22.32 26.35
CA THR A 452 -17.02 22.52 26.71
C THR A 452 -16.88 23.46 27.91
N ALA A 453 -17.69 24.52 28.02
CA ALA A 453 -17.72 25.39 29.19
C ALA A 453 -18.24 24.68 30.47
N ARG A 454 -19.18 23.73 30.35
CA ARG A 454 -19.63 22.88 31.48
C ARG A 454 -18.54 21.92 31.95
N LEU A 455 -17.81 21.30 31.02
CA LEU A 455 -16.62 20.48 31.33
C LEU A 455 -15.55 21.31 32.07
N LEU A 456 -15.25 22.51 31.59
CA LEU A 456 -14.29 23.42 32.23
C LEU A 456 -14.73 23.89 33.62
N LYS A 457 -16.04 24.11 33.84
CA LYS A 457 -16.59 24.51 35.16
C LYS A 457 -16.47 23.43 36.23
N HIS A 458 -16.58 22.15 35.90
CA HIS A 458 -16.39 21.08 36.89
C HIS A 458 -14.92 20.90 37.33
N VAL A 459 -13.96 21.43 36.56
CA VAL A 459 -12.52 21.27 36.79
C VAL A 459 -11.93 22.41 37.65
N SER A 460 -12.71 23.45 37.97
CA SER A 460 -12.25 24.67 38.65
C SER A 460 -11.76 24.49 40.09
N ASN A 461 -12.03 23.35 40.74
CA ASN A 461 -11.85 23.15 42.18
C ASN A 461 -10.57 22.37 42.59
N SER A 462 -9.68 22.04 41.65
CA SER A 462 -8.39 21.41 41.99
C SER A 462 -7.33 22.47 42.30
N ALA A 463 -6.68 22.35 43.46
CA ALA A 463 -5.55 23.20 43.81
C ALA A 463 -4.38 23.02 42.82
N THR A 464 -3.81 24.13 42.35
CA THR A 464 -2.64 24.14 41.45
C THR A 464 -1.37 23.84 42.24
N VAL A 465 -0.59 22.86 41.81
CA VAL A 465 0.70 22.55 42.45
C VAL A 465 1.70 23.66 42.12
N GLN A 466 2.48 24.14 43.11
CA GLN A 466 3.55 25.10 42.86
C GLN A 466 4.58 24.51 41.89
N ARG A 467 4.99 25.30 40.89
CA ARG A 467 5.93 24.83 39.86
C ARG A 467 7.32 24.63 40.49
N PRO A 468 8.00 23.50 40.24
CA PRO A 468 9.39 23.34 40.66
C PRO A 468 10.27 24.38 39.97
N VAL A 469 11.12 25.05 40.75
CA VAL A 469 12.01 26.11 40.27
C VAL A 469 13.24 25.47 39.64
N GLY A 470 13.40 25.64 38.32
CA GLY A 470 14.63 25.28 37.59
C GLY A 470 14.56 24.00 36.73
N GLU A 471 13.54 23.16 36.87
CA GLU A 471 13.41 21.95 36.03
C GLU A 471 12.61 22.20 34.74
N ILE A 472 13.17 21.75 33.61
CA ILE A 472 12.51 21.79 32.29
C ILE A 472 11.43 20.69 32.25
N ARG A 473 10.15 21.08 32.17
CA ARG A 473 9.03 20.14 32.02
C ARG A 473 8.85 19.74 30.56
N ARG A 474 8.70 18.43 30.31
CA ARG A 474 8.45 17.86 28.98
C ARG A 474 7.27 16.91 28.98
N LEU A 475 6.50 16.92 27.88
CA LEU A 475 5.50 15.91 27.58
C LEU A 475 6.02 15.02 26.45
N PHE A 476 6.08 13.71 26.69
CA PHE A 476 6.49 12.71 25.72
C PHE A 476 5.26 11.95 25.22
N PHE A 477 4.95 12.07 23.93
CA PHE A 477 3.85 11.36 23.29
C PHE A 477 4.41 10.21 22.45
N ILE A 478 3.98 8.98 22.74
CA ILE A 478 4.46 7.76 22.07
C ILE A 478 3.28 7.03 21.40
N ARG A 479 3.42 6.73 20.11
CA ARG A 479 2.49 5.86 19.38
C ARG A 479 2.69 4.42 19.85
N HIS A 480 1.59 3.67 20.02
CA HIS A 480 1.64 2.22 20.23
C HIS A 480 2.57 1.49 19.23
N ALA A 481 3.09 0.34 19.63
CA ALA A 481 3.97 -0.50 18.83
C ALA A 481 3.22 -1.27 17.71
N GLU A 482 3.95 -2.10 16.94
CA GLU A 482 3.39 -2.98 15.91
C GLU A 482 2.21 -3.81 16.44
N ARG A 483 1.09 -3.83 15.70
CA ARG A 483 -0.15 -4.51 16.08
C ARG A 483 -0.25 -5.88 15.41
N VAL A 484 -0.74 -6.88 16.14
CA VAL A 484 -0.99 -8.23 15.60
C VAL A 484 -1.93 -8.19 14.39
N ASP A 485 -2.98 -7.37 14.43
CA ASP A 485 -4.00 -7.34 13.38
C ASP A 485 -3.52 -6.76 12.04
N LEU A 486 -2.46 -5.93 12.07
CA LEU A 486 -1.80 -5.42 10.86
C LEU A 486 -0.76 -6.39 10.29
N THR A 487 -0.21 -7.27 11.13
CA THR A 487 0.78 -8.29 10.72
C THR A 487 0.11 -9.60 10.27
N PHE A 488 -1.03 -9.96 10.87
CA PHE A 488 -1.69 -11.27 10.72
C PHE A 488 -3.14 -11.21 10.21
N GLY A 489 -3.67 -10.02 9.92
CA GLY A 489 -5.05 -9.81 9.50
C GLY A 489 -6.00 -9.45 10.66
N HIS A 490 -7.07 -8.71 10.35
CA HIS A 490 -8.02 -8.19 11.34
C HIS A 490 -8.77 -9.29 12.13
N ASP A 491 -8.85 -10.48 11.56
CA ASP A 491 -9.51 -11.67 12.07
C ASP A 491 -8.54 -12.74 12.59
N TRP A 492 -7.28 -12.40 12.86
CA TRP A 492 -6.24 -13.30 13.40
C TRP A 492 -6.73 -14.21 14.54
N PHE A 493 -7.60 -13.70 15.43
CA PHE A 493 -8.16 -14.43 16.56
C PHE A 493 -9.01 -15.64 16.14
N GLN A 494 -9.55 -15.68 14.92
CA GLN A 494 -10.26 -16.84 14.36
C GLN A 494 -9.30 -17.96 13.91
N VAL A 495 -8.04 -17.62 13.62
CA VAL A 495 -7.00 -18.55 13.14
C VAL A 495 -6.15 -19.09 14.30
N TYR A 496 -5.96 -18.28 15.33
CA TYR A 496 -5.02 -18.56 16.44
C TYR A 496 -5.71 -18.76 17.80
N ILE A 497 -7.05 -18.74 17.89
CA ILE A 497 -7.79 -19.09 19.10
C ILE A 497 -8.92 -20.05 18.74
N ASP A 498 -9.01 -21.18 19.43
CA ASP A 498 -10.08 -22.16 19.31
C ASP A 498 -10.60 -22.57 20.71
N ASP A 499 -11.48 -23.58 20.78
CA ASP A 499 -12.06 -24.07 22.04
C ASP A 499 -11.04 -24.67 23.02
N LYS A 500 -9.81 -24.99 22.56
CA LYS A 500 -8.68 -25.42 23.40
C LYS A 500 -7.80 -24.25 23.85
N GLY A 501 -8.11 -23.02 23.42
CA GLY A 501 -7.43 -21.79 23.81
C GLY A 501 -6.59 -21.17 22.71
N TYR A 502 -5.54 -20.45 23.11
CA TYR A 502 -4.69 -19.66 22.23
C TYR A 502 -3.45 -20.42 21.75
N HIS A 503 -3.23 -20.40 20.42
CA HIS A 503 -2.18 -21.15 19.74
C HIS A 503 -1.18 -20.21 19.05
N ARG A 504 -0.01 -20.01 19.68
CA ARG A 504 1.09 -19.23 19.11
C ARG A 504 1.81 -19.98 17.97
N ARG A 505 1.18 -20.03 16.80
CA ARG A 505 1.71 -20.71 15.59
C ARG A 505 2.73 -19.88 14.79
N ASN A 506 2.97 -18.62 15.17
CA ASN A 506 4.03 -17.76 14.63
C ASN A 506 4.75 -17.04 15.78
N LEU A 507 6.08 -16.93 15.70
CA LEU A 507 6.88 -16.33 16.78
C LEU A 507 6.63 -14.84 16.99
N ASN A 508 6.10 -14.09 16.01
CA ASN A 508 5.72 -12.70 16.19
C ASN A 508 4.33 -12.53 16.85
N LEU A 509 3.54 -13.60 17.01
CA LEU A 509 2.35 -13.55 17.86
C LEU A 509 2.76 -13.56 19.35
N PRO A 510 2.02 -12.87 20.26
CA PRO A 510 2.32 -12.80 21.69
C PRO A 510 2.56 -14.16 22.36
N ARG A 511 3.44 -14.22 23.36
CA ARG A 511 3.58 -15.42 24.23
C ARG A 511 2.29 -15.80 24.94
N ARG A 512 1.51 -14.81 25.35
CA ARG A 512 0.21 -14.94 26.02
C ARG A 512 -0.68 -13.77 25.59
N ILE A 513 -1.99 -13.96 25.66
CA ILE A 513 -2.99 -12.92 25.42
C ILE A 513 -3.93 -12.86 26.64
N PRO A 514 -4.54 -11.70 26.94
CA PRO A 514 -5.50 -11.59 28.04
C PRO A 514 -6.80 -12.31 27.72
N THR A 515 -7.41 -12.92 28.74
CA THR A 515 -8.81 -13.35 28.65
C THR A 515 -9.70 -12.11 28.52
N ARG A 516 -10.63 -12.12 27.56
CA ARG A 516 -11.55 -11.01 27.29
C ARG A 516 -12.97 -11.40 27.71
N ARG A 517 -13.69 -10.50 28.38
CA ARG A 517 -15.06 -10.75 28.87
C ARG A 517 -16.07 -11.14 27.78
N GLY A 518 -15.98 -10.56 26.58
CA GLY A 518 -16.78 -10.96 25.41
C GLY A 518 -16.13 -12.05 24.54
N GLY A 519 -15.08 -12.71 25.05
CA GLY A 519 -14.33 -13.73 24.33
C GLY A 519 -13.44 -13.17 23.21
N PRO A 520 -12.89 -14.06 22.35
CA PRO A 520 -11.93 -13.70 21.30
C PRO A 520 -12.37 -12.58 20.35
N LYS A 521 -13.68 -12.43 20.11
CA LYS A 521 -14.24 -11.42 19.19
C LYS A 521 -13.96 -9.98 19.62
N ASP A 522 -13.73 -9.72 20.91
CA ASP A 522 -13.40 -8.37 21.39
C ASP A 522 -12.04 -7.88 20.88
N PHE A 523 -11.12 -8.79 20.51
CA PHE A 523 -9.84 -8.43 19.87
C PHE A 523 -9.98 -7.82 18.47
N PHE A 524 -11.14 -7.93 17.81
CA PHE A 524 -11.36 -7.34 16.48
C PHE A 524 -11.21 -5.81 16.47
N MET A 525 -11.66 -5.14 17.54
CA MET A 525 -11.54 -3.69 17.70
C MET A 525 -10.43 -3.28 18.68
N ASP A 526 -9.96 -4.22 19.52
CA ASP A 526 -8.96 -3.97 20.57
C ASP A 526 -7.84 -5.04 20.59
N GLY A 527 -7.22 -5.26 19.43
CA GLY A 527 -6.13 -6.22 19.27
C GLY A 527 -4.83 -5.85 20.01
N PRO A 528 -4.00 -6.85 20.35
CA PRO A 528 -2.72 -6.64 21.04
C PRO A 528 -1.58 -6.18 20.11
N ILE A 529 -0.45 -5.77 20.70
CA ILE A 529 0.83 -5.65 19.99
C ILE A 529 1.45 -7.02 19.71
N SER A 530 2.31 -7.11 18.71
CA SER A 530 3.11 -8.30 18.37
C SER A 530 4.33 -8.45 19.29
N GLU A 531 5.07 -9.56 19.22
CA GLU A 531 6.33 -9.69 19.99
C GLU A 531 7.39 -8.72 19.48
N ILE A 532 7.47 -8.46 18.17
CA ILE A 532 8.29 -7.39 17.60
C ILE A 532 7.82 -6.03 18.13
N GLY A 533 6.52 -5.80 18.27
CA GLY A 533 5.97 -4.62 18.94
C GLY A 533 6.46 -4.48 20.39
N THR A 534 6.47 -5.57 21.16
CA THR A 534 7.06 -5.62 22.51
C THR A 534 8.54 -5.23 22.51
N PHE A 535 9.33 -5.75 21.56
CA PHE A 535 10.75 -5.38 21.41
C PHE A 535 10.93 -3.90 21.01
N GLN A 536 10.15 -3.38 20.06
CA GLN A 536 10.15 -1.96 19.67
C GLN A 536 9.93 -1.07 20.91
N ALA A 537 8.88 -1.36 21.68
CA ALA A 537 8.51 -0.60 22.86
C ALA A 537 9.59 -0.67 23.96
N LYS A 538 10.11 -1.87 24.24
CA LYS A 538 11.18 -2.04 25.23
C LYS A 538 12.45 -1.28 24.86
N LEU A 539 12.86 -1.30 23.59
CA LEU A 539 14.03 -0.58 23.09
C LEU A 539 13.90 0.95 23.26
N ILE A 540 12.69 1.52 23.09
CA ILE A 540 12.43 2.94 23.40
C ILE A 540 12.65 3.23 24.88
N GLY A 541 12.16 2.38 25.78
CA GLY A 541 12.38 2.52 27.22
C GLY A 541 13.85 2.42 27.61
N GLU A 542 14.57 1.46 27.04
CA GLU A 542 16.01 1.29 27.23
C GLU A 542 16.81 2.50 26.75
N ALA A 543 16.45 3.05 25.59
CA ALA A 543 17.08 4.27 25.05
C ALA A 543 16.81 5.51 25.93
N LEU A 544 15.58 5.69 26.44
CA LEU A 544 15.25 6.79 27.35
C LEU A 544 16.01 6.69 28.68
N ARG A 545 16.12 5.48 29.24
CA ARG A 545 16.92 5.18 30.43
C ARG A 545 18.40 5.46 30.20
N ALA A 546 18.95 5.05 29.06
CA ALA A 546 20.34 5.33 28.69
C ALA A 546 20.64 6.83 28.50
N LYS A 547 19.61 7.66 28.34
CA LYS A 547 19.68 9.13 28.30
C LYS A 547 19.37 9.80 29.65
N GLY A 548 19.17 9.03 30.72
CA GLY A 548 18.84 9.54 32.05
C GLY A 548 17.47 10.21 32.14
N VAL A 549 16.56 9.94 31.20
CA VAL A 549 15.22 10.56 31.19
C VAL A 549 14.33 9.86 32.22
N THR A 550 14.03 10.56 33.30
CA THR A 550 13.07 10.15 34.33
C THR A 550 11.69 10.73 34.04
N PHE A 551 10.64 10.11 34.60
CA PHE A 551 9.25 10.55 34.48
C PHE A 551 8.59 10.60 35.86
N THR A 552 7.59 11.47 36.02
CA THR A 552 6.79 11.59 37.25
C THR A 552 5.41 10.94 37.11
N GLN A 553 4.86 10.90 35.90
CA GLN A 553 3.54 10.34 35.60
C GLN A 553 3.52 9.66 34.23
N VAL A 554 2.67 8.64 34.08
CA VAL A 554 2.43 7.94 32.82
C VAL A 554 0.93 7.77 32.60
N PHE A 555 0.44 8.23 31.44
CA PHE A 555 -0.96 8.13 31.01
C PHE A 555 -1.06 7.32 29.72
N CYS A 556 -2.15 6.59 29.54
CA CYS A 556 -2.30 5.69 28.40
C CYS A 556 -3.75 5.58 27.92
N SER A 557 -3.93 5.62 26.60
CA SER A 557 -5.17 5.23 25.93
C SER A 557 -5.62 3.83 26.38
N PRO A 558 -6.92 3.57 26.61
CA PRO A 558 -7.45 2.29 27.11
C PRO A 558 -7.31 1.12 26.14
N SER A 559 -6.87 1.35 24.90
CA SER A 559 -6.61 0.28 23.93
C SER A 559 -5.51 -0.66 24.41
N LEU A 560 -5.72 -1.97 24.31
CA LEU A 560 -4.77 -3.00 24.74
C LEU A 560 -3.38 -2.80 24.12
N ARG A 561 -3.31 -2.45 22.84
CA ARG A 561 -2.05 -2.10 22.14
C ARG A 561 -1.28 -0.95 22.80
N CYS A 562 -1.97 0.05 23.32
CA CYS A 562 -1.35 1.19 24.01
C CYS A 562 -0.87 0.77 25.40
N ILE A 563 -1.68 0.02 26.16
CA ILE A 563 -1.33 -0.48 27.50
C ILE A 563 -0.11 -1.39 27.44
N GLN A 564 -0.06 -2.33 26.48
CA GLN A 564 1.09 -3.21 26.28
C GLN A 564 2.35 -2.42 25.89
N THR A 565 2.23 -1.42 24.99
CA THR A 565 3.36 -0.54 24.64
C THR A 565 3.86 0.20 25.88
N ALA A 566 2.96 0.75 26.69
CA ALA A 566 3.31 1.45 27.92
C ALA A 566 4.05 0.53 28.91
N SER A 567 3.51 -0.67 29.14
CA SER A 567 4.14 -1.67 30.01
C SER A 567 5.54 -2.05 29.54
N SER A 568 5.75 -2.26 28.23
CA SER A 568 7.06 -2.62 27.67
C SER A 568 8.06 -1.46 27.71
N VAL A 569 7.63 -0.21 27.50
CA VAL A 569 8.50 0.97 27.69
C VAL A 569 8.89 1.11 29.17
N LEU A 570 7.96 0.92 30.10
CA LEU A 570 8.26 0.96 31.54
C LEU A 570 9.21 -0.17 31.98
N GLU A 571 9.10 -1.36 31.37
CA GLU A 571 10.05 -2.46 31.55
C GLU A 571 11.46 -2.07 31.06
N GLY A 572 11.58 -1.46 29.88
CA GLY A 572 12.85 -0.96 29.34
C GLY A 572 13.45 0.21 30.13
N LEU A 573 12.60 1.05 30.73
CA LEU A 573 12.98 2.10 31.68
C LEU A 573 13.41 1.54 33.05
N MET A 574 13.01 0.31 33.38
CA MET A 574 13.20 -0.32 34.70
C MET A 574 12.63 0.50 35.87
N ASP A 575 11.56 1.28 35.65
CA ASP A 575 10.91 2.08 36.70
C ASP A 575 9.55 1.48 37.09
N THR A 576 9.57 0.67 38.15
CA THR A 576 8.38 -0.01 38.71
C THR A 576 7.48 0.91 39.53
N ARG A 577 7.91 2.13 39.84
CA ARG A 577 7.13 3.11 40.63
C ARG A 577 6.03 3.74 39.79
N LEU A 578 6.25 3.86 38.48
CA LEU A 578 5.33 4.43 37.52
C LEU A 578 4.16 3.48 37.24
N LYS A 579 2.96 3.87 37.67
CA LYS A 579 1.71 3.16 37.39
C LYS A 579 0.97 3.80 36.22
N ILE A 580 0.50 2.96 35.29
CA ILE A 580 -0.19 3.38 34.07
C ILE A 580 -1.59 3.91 34.42
N LYS A 581 -1.80 5.21 34.25
CA LYS A 581 -3.08 5.87 34.39
C LYS A 581 -3.88 5.72 33.10
N VAL A 582 -4.94 4.91 33.13
CA VAL A 582 -5.76 4.62 31.95
C VAL A 582 -6.70 5.79 31.67
N GLU A 583 -6.49 6.49 30.57
CA GLU A 583 -7.19 7.72 30.22
C GLU A 583 -7.84 7.63 28.83
N PRO A 584 -9.18 7.54 28.76
CA PRO A 584 -9.91 7.55 27.49
C PRO A 584 -9.73 8.83 26.66
N ALA A 585 -9.40 9.99 27.23
CA ALA A 585 -9.09 11.20 26.45
C ALA A 585 -7.95 10.99 25.43
N LEU A 586 -7.04 10.02 25.66
CA LEU A 586 -5.95 9.68 24.74
C LEU A 586 -6.35 8.67 23.63
N PHE A 587 -7.58 8.14 23.65
CA PHE A 587 -8.08 7.23 22.62
C PHE A 587 -8.25 7.94 21.26
N GLU A 588 -8.13 7.18 20.17
CA GLU A 588 -8.14 7.69 18.79
C GLU A 588 -9.48 8.32 18.37
N TRP A 589 -9.48 8.88 17.16
CA TRP A 589 -10.64 9.54 16.58
C TRP A 589 -11.76 8.54 16.26
N MET A 590 -12.97 8.76 16.76
CA MET A 590 -14.10 7.83 16.61
C MET A 590 -14.48 7.48 15.16
N ALA A 591 -14.17 8.36 14.19
CA ALA A 591 -14.38 8.08 12.77
C ALA A 591 -13.56 6.87 12.26
N TRP A 592 -12.40 6.58 12.86
CA TRP A 592 -11.61 5.38 12.54
C TRP A 592 -12.15 4.13 13.24
N CYS A 593 -12.91 4.30 14.32
CA CYS A 593 -13.55 3.22 15.08
C CYS A 593 -14.95 2.86 14.55
N ARG A 594 -15.32 3.32 13.33
CA ARG A 594 -16.67 3.14 12.75
C ARG A 594 -17.79 3.62 13.69
N ASN A 595 -17.52 4.69 14.44
CA ASN A 595 -18.45 5.27 15.41
C ASN A 595 -18.92 4.28 16.50
N THR A 596 -18.07 3.30 16.86
CA THR A 596 -18.35 2.29 17.89
C THR A 596 -17.12 2.14 18.79
N LEU A 597 -17.29 2.29 20.10
CA LEU A 597 -16.18 2.08 21.03
C LEU A 597 -15.79 0.60 21.09
N PRO A 598 -14.49 0.25 21.06
CA PRO A 598 -14.04 -1.09 21.43
C PRO A 598 -14.47 -1.43 22.87
N LYS A 599 -14.74 -2.71 23.14
CA LYS A 599 -14.93 -3.20 24.52
C LYS A 599 -13.56 -3.32 25.20
N PHE A 600 -13.01 -2.20 25.67
CA PHE A 600 -11.73 -2.19 26.40
C PHE A 600 -11.79 -3.07 27.65
N MET A 601 -10.62 -3.56 28.08
CA MET A 601 -10.49 -4.19 29.39
C MET A 601 -10.67 -3.16 30.51
N THR A 602 -11.25 -3.58 31.63
CA THR A 602 -11.31 -2.73 32.84
C THR A 602 -9.93 -2.60 33.49
N VAL A 603 -9.78 -1.65 34.41
CA VAL A 603 -8.51 -1.46 35.14
C VAL A 603 -8.18 -2.71 35.99
N GLU A 604 -9.20 -3.39 36.50
CA GLU A 604 -9.10 -4.67 37.20
C GLU A 604 -8.61 -5.77 36.25
N GLU A 605 -9.29 -5.98 35.11
CA GLU A 605 -8.89 -6.99 34.11
C GLU A 605 -7.45 -6.77 33.60
N LEU A 606 -7.02 -5.51 33.42
CA LEU A 606 -5.65 -5.17 33.06
C LEU A 606 -4.64 -5.49 34.18
N ALA A 607 -4.98 -5.18 35.42
CA ALA A 607 -4.12 -5.42 36.56
C ALA A 607 -4.01 -6.92 36.91
N ASP A 608 -5.09 -7.66 36.76
CA ASP A 608 -5.16 -9.10 37.03
C ASP A 608 -4.42 -9.91 35.95
N TYR A 609 -4.33 -9.38 34.72
CA TYR A 609 -3.41 -9.88 33.69
C TYR A 609 -1.92 -9.55 33.98
N GLY A 610 -1.66 -8.62 34.90
CA GLY A 610 -0.31 -8.27 35.37
C GLY A 610 0.24 -6.93 34.88
N PHE A 611 -0.57 -6.04 34.27
CA PHE A 611 -0.11 -4.68 33.94
C PHE A 611 -0.06 -3.81 35.22
N ASN A 612 1.00 -3.01 35.37
CA ASN A 612 1.16 -2.07 36.48
C ASN A 612 0.27 -0.82 36.30
N VAL A 613 -1.06 -0.98 36.32
CA VAL A 613 -2.03 0.10 36.17
C VAL A 613 -2.40 0.76 37.50
N ASP A 614 -2.76 2.03 37.45
CA ASP A 614 -3.14 2.79 38.63
C ASP A 614 -4.64 2.61 38.96
N ARG A 615 -4.94 1.66 39.84
CA ARG A 615 -6.31 1.39 40.33
C ARG A 615 -6.95 2.58 41.10
N THR A 616 -6.19 3.59 41.52
CA THR A 616 -6.76 4.78 42.21
C THR A 616 -6.95 5.97 41.26
N TYR A 617 -6.53 5.85 40.00
CA TYR A 617 -6.68 6.90 39.01
C TYR A 617 -8.14 7.08 38.59
N HIS A 618 -8.65 8.30 38.74
CA HIS A 618 -9.95 8.70 38.23
C HIS A 618 -9.75 9.39 36.88
N GLN A 619 -10.29 8.79 35.82
CA GLN A 619 -10.23 9.30 34.46
C GLN A 619 -10.78 10.73 34.34
N PHE A 620 -10.08 11.60 33.60
CA PHE A 620 -10.53 12.95 33.28
C PHE A 620 -11.69 12.93 32.27
N TYR A 621 -11.64 12.01 31.31
CA TYR A 621 -12.69 11.81 30.32
C TYR A 621 -13.15 10.35 30.33
N SER A 622 -14.42 10.11 30.60
CA SER A 622 -14.98 8.76 30.66
C SER A 622 -15.42 8.22 29.30
N LEU A 623 -15.46 6.89 29.17
CA LEU A 623 -16.01 6.20 28.00
C LEU A 623 -17.46 6.62 27.67
N ALA A 624 -18.25 6.98 28.69
CA ALA A 624 -19.63 7.43 28.52
C ALA A 624 -19.77 8.85 27.93
N GLN A 625 -18.71 9.66 27.94
CA GLN A 625 -18.73 11.03 27.40
C GLN A 625 -18.45 11.10 25.90
N PHE A 626 -17.99 10.01 25.27
CA PHE A 626 -17.65 9.99 23.85
C PHE A 626 -18.83 10.34 22.96
N ASN A 627 -18.66 11.39 22.15
CA ASN A 627 -19.45 11.54 20.94
C ASN A 627 -18.99 10.46 19.94
N LEU A 628 -19.82 9.45 19.70
CA LEU A 628 -19.50 8.39 18.72
C LEU A 628 -19.33 8.93 17.30
N TYR A 629 -19.85 10.12 17.00
CA TYR A 629 -19.71 10.82 15.74
C TYR A 629 -18.82 12.07 15.87
N GLU A 630 -17.82 12.05 16.78
CA GLU A 630 -16.99 13.23 17.05
C GLU A 630 -16.32 13.76 15.77
N LYS A 631 -16.39 15.07 15.58
CA LYS A 631 -15.68 15.77 14.52
C LYS A 631 -14.20 15.86 14.84
N THR A 632 -13.39 16.18 13.83
CA THR A 632 -11.94 16.35 13.98
C THR A 632 -11.58 17.39 15.06
N ASP A 633 -12.31 18.51 15.13
CA ASP A 633 -12.10 19.55 16.13
C ASP A 633 -12.49 19.11 17.54
N GLU A 634 -13.60 18.37 17.71
CA GLU A 634 -13.97 17.75 19.00
C GLU A 634 -12.89 16.81 19.53
N TYR A 635 -12.26 16.00 18.66
CA TYR A 635 -11.13 15.14 19.02
C TYR A 635 -9.89 15.93 19.48
N TYR A 636 -9.55 17.02 18.79
CA TYR A 636 -8.52 17.98 19.24
C TYR A 636 -8.86 18.54 20.63
N TYR A 637 -10.08 19.07 20.83
CA TYR A 637 -10.48 19.69 22.09
C TYR A 637 -10.47 18.69 23.26
N ARG A 638 -11.02 17.47 23.09
CA ARG A 638 -11.00 16.41 24.09
C ARG A 638 -9.58 16.09 24.56
N THR A 639 -8.66 15.89 23.60
CA THR A 639 -7.28 15.53 23.91
C THR A 639 -6.51 16.70 24.54
N HIS A 640 -6.70 17.92 24.02
CA HIS A 640 -6.02 19.11 24.53
C HIS A 640 -6.47 19.50 25.93
N SER A 641 -7.78 19.47 26.23
CA SER A 641 -8.30 19.74 27.59
C SER A 641 -7.74 18.78 28.64
N PHE A 642 -7.52 17.51 28.26
CA PHE A 642 -6.82 16.56 29.12
C PHE A 642 -5.35 16.94 29.34
N VAL A 643 -4.63 17.30 28.28
CA VAL A 643 -3.22 17.75 28.37
C VAL A 643 -3.08 18.98 29.27
N GLU A 644 -3.97 19.98 29.14
CA GLU A 644 -4.00 21.14 30.05
C GLU A 644 -4.26 20.73 31.51
N ASN A 645 -5.16 19.76 31.75
CA ASN A 645 -5.45 19.25 33.08
C ASN A 645 -4.22 18.57 33.72
N VAL A 646 -3.48 17.76 32.96
CA VAL A 646 -2.23 17.15 33.41
C VAL A 646 -1.19 18.20 33.77
N LEU A 647 -1.06 19.27 32.97
CA LEU A 647 -0.07 20.33 33.20
C LEU A 647 -0.26 21.15 34.48
N ARG A 648 -1.46 21.09 35.11
CA ARG A 648 -1.74 21.68 36.44
C ARG A 648 -1.11 20.90 37.60
N THR A 649 -0.81 19.61 37.41
CA THR A 649 -0.25 18.71 38.44
C THR A 649 1.10 18.11 38.05
N ALA A 650 1.55 18.29 36.80
CA ALA A 650 2.84 17.82 36.31
C ALA A 650 4.01 18.59 36.95
N THR A 651 4.73 17.92 37.85
CA THR A 651 5.95 18.38 38.52
C THR A 651 7.24 18.03 37.78
N GLY A 652 7.19 17.28 36.67
CA GLY A 652 8.36 16.87 35.90
C GLY A 652 7.94 16.32 34.54
N ASN A 653 8.78 15.48 33.93
CA ASN A 653 8.42 14.86 32.63
C ASN A 653 7.21 13.93 32.77
N VAL A 654 6.29 14.00 31.80
CA VAL A 654 5.12 13.11 31.73
C VAL A 654 5.16 12.30 30.44
N LEU A 655 4.82 11.02 30.56
CA LEU A 655 4.76 10.06 29.46
C LEU A 655 3.30 9.81 29.06
N MET A 656 2.98 9.90 27.78
CA MET A 656 1.63 9.73 27.24
C MET A 656 1.63 8.75 26.07
N PHE A 657 0.83 7.69 26.20
CA PHE A 657 0.71 6.63 25.20
C PHE A 657 -0.64 6.69 24.47
N GLY A 658 -0.59 6.59 23.15
CA GLY A 658 -1.79 6.61 22.33
C GLY A 658 -1.52 6.11 20.91
N HIS A 659 -2.05 6.84 19.94
CA HIS A 659 -2.11 6.48 18.54
C HIS A 659 -1.28 7.47 17.71
N SER A 660 -1.16 7.24 16.40
CA SER A 660 -0.38 8.14 15.51
C SER A 660 -0.87 9.59 15.57
N ALA A 661 -2.18 9.78 15.76
CA ALA A 661 -2.80 11.09 15.90
C ALA A 661 -2.54 11.78 17.24
N THR A 662 -2.41 11.03 18.34
CA THR A 662 -2.21 11.57 19.70
C THR A 662 -0.98 12.48 19.77
N LEU A 663 0.07 12.21 18.98
CA LEU A 663 1.27 13.04 18.88
C LEU A 663 1.01 14.44 18.32
N ASP A 664 0.08 14.59 17.37
CA ASP A 664 -0.31 15.90 16.83
C ASP A 664 -1.40 16.54 17.68
N VAL A 665 -2.50 15.83 17.97
CA VAL A 665 -3.63 16.42 18.72
C VAL A 665 -3.28 16.81 20.15
N GLY A 666 -2.35 16.10 20.80
CA GLY A 666 -1.86 16.42 22.15
C GLY A 666 -0.88 17.59 22.20
N THR A 667 -0.23 17.95 21.09
CA THR A 667 0.82 18.99 21.05
C THR A 667 0.40 20.25 20.30
N ARG A 668 -0.44 20.15 19.27
CA ARG A 668 -0.74 21.23 18.32
C ARG A 668 -1.19 22.53 19.00
N GLN A 669 -2.26 22.45 19.79
CA GLN A 669 -2.80 23.60 20.51
C GLN A 669 -1.89 24.04 21.66
N LEU A 670 -1.23 23.09 22.33
CA LEU A 670 -0.28 23.36 23.41
C LEU A 670 0.88 24.24 22.92
N THR A 671 1.42 23.98 21.72
CA THR A 671 2.46 24.81 21.09
C THR A 671 1.89 26.01 20.32
N GLY A 672 0.68 26.47 20.65
CA GLY A 672 0.03 27.63 20.05
C GLY A 672 -0.32 27.52 18.56
N SER A 673 -0.23 26.33 17.97
CA SER A 673 -0.56 26.11 16.56
C SER A 673 -2.06 25.84 16.38
N PRO A 674 -2.68 26.31 15.27
CA PRO A 674 -4.07 26.00 14.98
C PRO A 674 -4.27 24.50 14.74
N ILE A 675 -5.45 24.01 15.16
CA ILE A 675 -5.93 22.67 14.83
C ILE A 675 -5.93 22.44 13.31
N ARG A 676 -5.64 21.21 12.89
CA ARG A 676 -5.61 20.88 11.46
C ARG A 676 -7.02 20.60 10.93
N LYS A 677 -7.19 20.79 9.63
CA LYS A 677 -8.32 20.20 8.89
C LYS A 677 -8.19 18.68 8.87
N THR A 678 -9.30 17.98 8.69
CA THR A 678 -9.37 16.51 8.68
C THR A 678 -8.34 15.87 7.75
N ASP A 679 -8.25 16.32 6.49
CA ASP A 679 -7.33 15.76 5.50
C ASP A 679 -5.85 16.01 5.84
N ASP A 680 -5.56 17.12 6.52
CA ASP A 680 -4.20 17.45 6.98
C ASP A 680 -3.79 16.59 8.17
N LEU A 681 -4.72 16.33 9.10
CA LEU A 681 -4.50 15.37 10.19
C LEU A 681 -4.25 13.98 9.60
N VAL A 682 -5.14 13.47 8.73
CA VAL A 682 -4.99 12.15 8.09
C VAL A 682 -3.65 12.00 7.36
N ARG A 683 -3.21 13.02 6.60
CA ARG A 683 -1.92 13.01 5.89
C ARG A 683 -0.70 13.02 6.81
N VAL A 684 -0.78 13.64 7.99
CA VAL A 684 0.33 13.67 8.97
C VAL A 684 0.42 12.36 9.72
N VAL A 685 -0.70 11.80 10.19
CA VAL A 685 -0.69 10.60 11.05
C VAL A 685 -0.28 9.33 10.31
N GLN A 686 -0.46 9.29 8.99
CA GLN A 686 0.08 8.23 8.12
C GLN A 686 1.62 8.19 8.08
N LYS A 687 2.30 9.30 8.43
CA LYS A 687 3.77 9.41 8.42
C LYS A 687 4.42 9.07 9.77
N VAL A 688 3.63 8.81 10.80
CA VAL A 688 4.11 8.47 12.16
C VAL A 688 4.30 6.95 12.27
N PRO A 689 5.52 6.40 12.37
CA PRO A 689 5.75 4.96 12.51
C PRO A 689 5.31 4.44 13.89
N PHE A 690 5.22 3.12 14.05
CA PHE A 690 5.07 2.48 15.37
C PHE A 690 6.19 2.93 16.31
N CYS A 691 5.87 3.11 17.60
CA CYS A 691 6.81 3.66 18.59
C CYS A 691 7.40 5.05 18.23
N GLY A 692 6.81 5.78 17.28
CA GLY A 692 7.16 7.17 17.02
C GLY A 692 6.98 8.02 18.27
N VAL A 693 7.98 8.87 18.56
CA VAL A 693 8.05 9.72 19.76
C VAL A 693 8.01 11.20 19.36
N CYS A 694 7.12 11.96 19.99
CA CYS A 694 7.06 13.41 19.91
C CYS A 694 7.32 13.99 21.30
N VAL A 695 8.07 15.09 21.40
CA VAL A 695 8.35 15.78 22.67
C VAL A 695 7.91 17.23 22.56
N ALA A 696 7.07 17.66 23.49
CA ALA A 696 6.81 19.07 23.74
C ALA A 696 7.57 19.51 25.00
N GLU A 697 8.20 20.68 24.96
CA GLU A 697 9.04 21.23 26.04
C GLU A 697 8.59 22.64 26.43
N GLU A 698 8.50 22.91 27.73
CA GLU A 698 8.25 24.24 28.28
C GLU A 698 9.55 25.05 28.34
N SER A 699 9.60 26.18 27.65
CA SER A 699 10.72 27.13 27.74
C SER A 699 10.82 27.71 29.17
N PRO A 700 11.97 27.59 29.87
CA PRO A 700 12.14 28.16 31.21
C PRO A 700 11.96 29.69 31.27
N GLN A 701 12.28 30.39 30.18
CA GLN A 701 12.27 31.86 30.11
C GLN A 701 10.89 32.43 29.77
N THR A 702 10.11 31.71 28.94
CA THR A 702 8.83 32.23 28.41
C THR A 702 7.60 31.49 28.91
N HIS A 703 7.78 30.32 29.55
CA HIS A 703 6.74 29.34 29.88
C HIS A 703 5.85 28.93 28.69
N LYS A 704 6.30 29.16 27.46
CA LYS A 704 5.64 28.69 26.23
C LYS A 704 6.13 27.30 25.89
N TRP A 705 5.20 26.49 25.39
CA TRP A 705 5.50 25.15 24.91
C TRP A 705 5.88 25.17 23.44
N HIS A 706 6.85 24.35 23.07
CA HIS A 706 7.30 24.16 21.71
C HIS A 706 7.63 22.68 21.47
N LEU A 707 7.69 22.25 20.21
CA LEU A 707 8.19 20.91 19.89
C LEU A 707 9.72 20.90 20.00
N ALA A 708 10.25 19.93 20.74
CA ALA A 708 11.68 19.70 20.92
C ALA A 708 12.11 18.40 20.24
N GLN A 709 13.40 18.29 19.93
CA GLN A 709 13.96 17.04 19.42
C GLN A 709 13.88 15.96 20.50
N PRO A 710 13.37 14.75 20.20
CA PRO A 710 13.42 13.64 21.15
C PRO A 710 14.88 13.33 21.58
N PRO A 711 15.13 13.02 22.86
CA PRO A 711 16.49 12.76 23.37
C PRO A 711 17.09 11.43 22.88
N ILE A 712 16.30 10.63 22.16
CA ILE A 712 16.65 9.31 21.62
C ILE A 712 16.54 9.31 20.08
N PRO A 713 17.31 8.47 19.37
CA PRO A 713 17.15 8.30 17.93
C PRO A 713 15.81 7.65 17.57
N SER A 714 15.41 7.78 16.30
CA SER A 714 14.27 7.05 15.76
C SER A 714 14.58 5.56 15.58
N LEU A 715 13.53 4.74 15.65
CA LEU A 715 13.59 3.30 15.37
C LEU A 715 13.10 3.02 13.93
N ALA A 716 13.87 2.23 13.19
CA ALA A 716 13.49 1.72 11.87
C ALA A 716 14.03 0.29 11.68
N HIS A 717 13.24 -0.59 11.06
CA HIS A 717 13.64 -1.94 10.67
C HIS A 717 12.83 -2.41 9.46
N GLY A 718 13.31 -3.45 8.77
CA GLY A 718 12.60 -4.09 7.67
C GLY A 718 11.49 -5.05 8.13
N GLN A 719 10.70 -5.53 7.17
CA GLN A 719 9.77 -6.65 7.37
C GLN A 719 10.53 -7.99 7.35
N ASN A 720 9.95 -9.03 7.96
CA ASN A 720 10.46 -10.40 7.91
C ASN A 720 9.33 -11.35 7.47
N SER A 721 9.59 -12.17 6.45
CA SER A 721 8.59 -13.07 5.85
C SER A 721 8.36 -14.32 6.69
N THR A 722 7.16 -14.91 6.58
CA THR A 722 6.93 -16.26 7.12
C THR A 722 7.68 -17.29 6.28
N PHE A 723 8.24 -18.30 6.94
CA PHE A 723 8.97 -19.41 6.33
C PHE A 723 8.29 -20.74 6.67
N ASP A 724 7.88 -21.50 5.65
CA ASP A 724 7.50 -22.90 5.81
C ASP A 724 8.72 -23.78 5.51
N TRP A 725 9.13 -24.61 6.46
CA TRP A 725 10.26 -25.50 6.33
C TRP A 725 9.99 -26.68 5.38
N ARG A 726 8.72 -27.01 5.11
CA ARG A 726 8.34 -28.11 4.20
C ARG A 726 8.76 -27.87 2.75
N ILE A 727 9.07 -26.62 2.37
CA ILE A 727 9.70 -26.31 1.08
C ILE A 727 11.11 -26.90 0.94
N LEU A 728 11.66 -27.49 2.02
CA LEU A 728 12.90 -28.26 2.04
C LEU A 728 12.65 -29.79 2.09
N GLU A 729 11.45 -30.24 2.46
CA GLU A 729 11.05 -31.67 2.46
C GLU A 729 10.71 -32.19 1.06
N THR A 730 10.47 -31.29 0.11
CA THR A 730 10.30 -31.59 -1.31
C THR A 730 11.59 -32.15 -1.91
N THR A 731 11.87 -33.42 -1.60
CA THR A 731 12.69 -34.28 -2.44
C THR A 731 12.07 -34.26 -3.83
N VAL A 732 12.86 -33.82 -4.81
CA VAL A 732 12.42 -33.54 -6.19
C VAL A 732 11.65 -34.71 -6.84
N ASN A 733 11.90 -35.96 -6.42
CA ASN A 733 11.34 -37.16 -7.03
C ASN A 733 10.53 -38.00 -6.03
N GLY A 734 9.39 -37.49 -5.55
CA GLY A 734 8.42 -38.26 -4.76
C GLY A 734 6.98 -37.78 -5.00
N PRO A 735 5.99 -38.69 -5.20
CA PRO A 735 4.61 -38.27 -5.32
C PRO A 735 4.11 -37.70 -3.98
N PRO A 736 3.20 -36.70 -3.99
CA PRO A 736 2.71 -36.09 -2.77
C PRO A 736 1.97 -37.11 -1.90
N TYR A 737 2.30 -37.14 -0.60
CA TYR A 737 1.64 -38.01 0.37
C TYR A 737 0.13 -37.73 0.40
N GLY A 738 -0.66 -38.79 0.26
CA GLY A 738 -2.12 -38.71 0.29
C GLY A 738 -2.65 -38.30 1.67
N LYS A 739 -3.78 -37.58 1.66
CA LYS A 739 -4.47 -37.09 2.87
C LYS A 739 -4.85 -38.25 3.81
N GLY A 740 -4.43 -38.15 5.07
CA GLY A 740 -4.85 -39.03 6.16
C GLY A 740 -5.95 -38.36 7.00
N LYS A 741 -7.16 -38.93 6.91
CA LYS A 741 -8.43 -38.61 7.59
C LYS A 741 -8.40 -37.66 8.80
#